data_AF-A0AA91Q068-F1
#
_entry.id   AF-A0AA91Q068-F1
#
_cell.length_a   1.000
_cell.length_b   1.000
_cell.length_c   1.000
_cell.angle_alpha   90.00
_cell.angle_beta   90.00
_cell.angle_gamma   90.00
#
_symmetry.space_group_name_H-M   'P 1'
#
loop_
_entity.id
_entity.type
_entity.pdbx_description
1 polymer ?
#
loop_
_entity_poly.entity_id
_entity_poly.type
_entity_poly.pdbx_seq_one_letter_code
_entity_poly.pdbx_strand_id
1 'polypeptide(L)'
;MHPTALLEAQSALGDSFLAELEQLRGTTSVINFNNTKQFDALLSYLEASVLGTFTSVPSVNVLHILFTLAARCPNANWTHSPSSMVPETSDYMKSVNRDYDAVLAKSSLQARSHALLERYLILLQSDVHSQSDISGGMPQKGSMRSHPSRIEREALRLLHIRFEKAIAALVPVKKDFFTRRRSPSPLLSTPEQMAVVEVISDSEGSDSLIDEEPVRSFSVPVAVTSLSDLGRKTSGLGETTALFESMPHLSAHATPEPEINGAKGITPNFEEATDTEAKTNRKSKMKDRSHAPEKKTDGPKRRVYGTQKEKRSKNSKKLKSDSLSAISCLRVFDDVVLAKAIDPNDGYDFWALLRWAFTCADASSQYQKFLFNSANTHVHCIYRSYESVFDIVFRFLSLQFQCQKFSLLDRALRLIGPPRTVYERAVEYILTGLGQATSSTPYPCYVRERSLLKHDPLVQNSQCKTFLEYTDNQHSMRLRFRIAVTLYLYEKGAGSSELLIALAEKLLTLDFCHLKSFFDTHPLSETLGISFSVATPFLNHLSSILLDKLTGLQLNLYDTTKDDYTRLQQILSAITSEKVYSNISNDYSLPSFDHFWKKWQSTIFLFQRLLLQTLSYEQIEYPISIVNSLEKADGHIKHFYHDFLDSHWDDADVQAEDLNFTLSSSEITQYKQREMISYMDVFKHRFPNIV
;
A
#
# COMPACT_ATOMS: atom_id res chain seq x y z
N MET A 1 -19.65 10.03 35.51
CA MET A 1 -20.09 9.68 34.14
C MET A 1 -19.75 8.22 33.84
N HIS A 2 -20.40 7.59 32.85
CA HIS A 2 -19.96 6.28 32.34
C HIS A 2 -18.67 6.47 31.51
N PRO A 3 -17.63 5.61 31.62
CA PRO A 3 -16.37 5.78 30.89
C PRO A 3 -16.57 5.95 29.37
N THR A 4 -17.38 5.08 28.76
CA THR A 4 -17.75 5.15 27.33
C THR A 4 -18.34 6.51 26.93
N ALA A 5 -19.15 7.15 27.79
CA ALA A 5 -19.76 8.45 27.47
C ALA A 5 -18.76 9.61 27.48
N LEU A 6 -17.72 9.54 28.31
CA LEU A 6 -16.60 10.50 28.28
C LEU A 6 -15.75 10.30 27.02
N LEU A 7 -15.47 9.05 26.65
CA LEU A 7 -14.67 8.70 25.47
C LEU A 7 -15.39 9.05 24.16
N GLU A 8 -16.71 8.87 24.08
CA GLU A 8 -17.51 9.36 22.94
C GLU A 8 -17.57 10.89 22.88
N ALA A 9 -17.60 11.60 24.01
CA ALA A 9 -17.51 13.06 24.03
C ALA A 9 -16.14 13.58 23.55
N GLN A 10 -15.04 12.93 23.94
CA GLN A 10 -13.70 13.23 23.42
C GLN A 10 -13.56 12.89 21.94
N SER A 11 -14.16 11.78 21.49
CA SER A 11 -14.26 11.45 20.05
C SER A 11 -15.04 12.51 19.26
N ALA A 12 -16.11 13.07 19.82
CA ALA A 12 -16.89 14.14 19.19
C ALA A 12 -16.11 15.47 19.14
N LEU A 13 -15.33 15.79 20.18
CA LEU A 13 -14.39 16.91 20.15
C LEU A 13 -13.33 16.72 19.05
N GLY A 14 -12.78 15.52 18.90
CA GLY A 14 -11.90 15.17 17.78
C GLY A 14 -12.56 15.35 16.42
N ASP A 15 -13.79 14.85 16.23
CA ASP A 15 -14.55 15.05 15.00
C ASP A 15 -14.83 16.55 14.71
N SER A 16 -15.00 17.39 15.74
CA SER A 16 -15.36 18.82 15.59
C SER A 16 -14.28 19.70 14.94
N PHE A 17 -13.01 19.27 14.92
CA PHE A 17 -11.95 19.93 14.13
C PHE A 17 -12.20 19.85 12.62
N LEU A 18 -13.04 18.91 12.18
CA LEU A 18 -13.56 18.75 10.84
C LEU A 18 -15.09 18.85 10.90
N ALA A 19 -15.61 20.04 11.24
CA ALA A 19 -17.03 20.27 11.54
C ALA A 19 -18.01 19.77 10.44
N GLU A 20 -17.54 19.64 9.20
CA GLU A 20 -18.27 19.07 8.08
C GLU A 20 -18.57 17.57 8.28
N LEU A 21 -17.84 16.85 9.14
CA LEU A 21 -18.16 15.49 9.60
C LEU A 21 -19.53 15.40 10.30
N GLU A 22 -20.01 16.47 10.93
CA GLU A 22 -21.35 16.49 11.53
C GLU A 22 -22.44 16.49 10.44
N GLN A 23 -22.18 17.15 9.32
CA GLN A 23 -23.12 17.29 8.20
C GLN A 23 -23.41 15.92 7.54
N LEU A 24 -22.44 14.99 7.54
CA LEU A 24 -22.60 13.60 7.10
C LEU A 24 -23.72 12.84 7.84
N ARG A 25 -24.13 13.31 9.03
CA ARG A 25 -25.23 12.68 9.80
C ARG A 25 -26.62 13.02 9.24
N GLY A 26 -26.71 13.97 8.30
CA GLY A 26 -27.98 14.44 7.73
C GLY A 26 -28.00 14.69 6.21
N THR A 27 -26.86 14.64 5.50
CA THR A 27 -26.79 14.93 4.06
C THR A 27 -26.17 13.80 3.24
N THR A 28 -26.51 13.77 1.94
CA THR A 28 -25.91 12.88 0.92
C THR A 28 -24.94 13.63 -0.01
N SER A 29 -24.52 14.83 0.38
CA SER A 29 -23.57 15.64 -0.37
C SER A 29 -22.15 15.10 -0.19
N VAL A 30 -21.34 15.17 -1.25
CA VAL A 30 -19.90 14.93 -1.16
C VAL A 30 -19.26 16.03 -0.31
N ILE A 31 -18.41 15.65 0.65
CA ILE A 31 -17.66 16.56 1.52
C ILE A 31 -16.18 16.38 1.22
N ASN A 32 -15.49 17.48 0.89
CA ASN A 32 -14.08 17.49 0.53
C ASN A 32 -13.25 18.23 1.57
N PHE A 33 -12.42 17.51 2.31
CA PHE A 33 -11.47 18.09 3.25
C PHE A 33 -10.19 18.48 2.52
N ASN A 34 -10.07 19.77 2.20
CA ASN A 34 -8.88 20.36 1.58
C ASN A 34 -8.08 21.26 2.54
N ASN A 35 -8.61 21.58 3.73
CA ASN A 35 -8.02 22.58 4.63
C ASN A 35 -6.94 21.98 5.55
N THR A 36 -5.67 22.19 5.18
CA THR A 36 -4.52 21.75 5.97
C THR A 36 -4.45 22.32 7.39
N LYS A 37 -5.06 23.48 7.69
CA LYS A 37 -5.10 24.03 9.06
C LYS A 37 -6.07 23.27 9.96
N GLN A 38 -7.19 22.77 9.42
CA GLN A 38 -8.07 21.84 10.15
C GLN A 38 -7.35 20.51 10.43
N PHE A 39 -6.62 19.95 9.44
CA PHE A 39 -5.84 18.73 9.65
C PHE A 39 -4.70 18.93 10.67
N ASP A 40 -3.96 20.04 10.63
CA ASP A 40 -2.92 20.36 11.61
C ASP A 40 -3.46 20.41 13.04
N ALA A 41 -4.61 21.08 13.24
CA ALA A 41 -5.28 21.18 14.54
C ALA A 41 -5.79 19.81 15.04
N LEU A 42 -6.43 19.02 14.16
CA LEU A 42 -6.85 17.64 14.47
C LEU A 42 -5.65 16.78 14.88
N LEU A 43 -4.57 16.78 14.10
CA LEU A 43 -3.37 16.01 14.38
C LEU A 43 -2.74 16.44 15.71
N SER A 44 -2.64 17.73 16.00
CA SER A 44 -2.10 18.22 17.28
C SER A 44 -2.97 17.88 18.50
N TYR A 45 -4.30 17.89 18.37
CA TYR A 45 -5.20 17.40 19.43
C TYR A 45 -4.99 15.90 19.67
N LEU A 46 -4.95 15.09 18.60
CA LEU A 46 -4.72 13.65 18.71
C LEU A 46 -3.33 13.33 19.31
N GLU A 47 -2.28 14.01 18.85
CA GLU A 47 -0.90 13.88 19.36
C GLU A 47 -0.83 14.15 20.86
N ALA A 48 -1.45 15.23 21.34
CA ALA A 48 -1.53 15.55 22.77
C ALA A 48 -2.33 14.50 23.57
N SER A 49 -3.46 14.02 23.02
CA SER A 49 -4.32 13.01 23.66
C SER A 49 -3.70 11.61 23.78
N VAL A 50 -2.62 11.36 23.03
CA VAL A 50 -1.88 10.08 22.99
C VAL A 50 -0.55 10.15 23.75
N LEU A 51 0.07 11.34 23.84
CA LEU A 51 1.29 11.57 24.62
C LEU A 51 1.03 11.80 26.13
N GLY A 52 -0.18 12.25 26.49
CA GLY A 52 -0.61 12.41 27.88
C GLY A 52 -1.23 11.14 28.47
N THR A 53 -2.34 11.29 29.19
CA THR A 53 -3.21 10.15 29.53
C THR A 53 -4.05 9.79 28.31
N PHE A 54 -4.10 8.51 27.93
CA PHE A 54 -4.85 8.07 26.74
C PHE A 54 -6.36 8.23 26.95
N THR A 55 -6.89 9.35 26.46
CA THR A 55 -8.21 9.89 26.86
C THR A 55 -9.12 10.22 25.69
N SER A 56 -8.60 10.27 24.45
CA SER A 56 -9.40 10.42 23.24
C SER A 56 -9.18 9.24 22.30
N VAL A 57 -10.29 8.66 21.83
CA VAL A 57 -10.28 7.58 20.83
C VAL A 57 -10.80 8.17 19.53
N PRO A 58 -10.01 8.18 18.43
CA PRO A 58 -10.45 8.76 17.15
C PRO A 58 -11.68 8.03 16.61
N SER A 59 -12.54 8.74 15.87
CA SER A 59 -13.68 8.11 15.18
C SER A 59 -13.20 7.23 14.01
N VAL A 60 -14.07 6.35 13.51
CA VAL A 60 -13.74 5.53 12.34
C VAL A 60 -13.52 6.41 11.09
N ASN A 61 -14.20 7.55 10.99
CA ASN A 61 -13.98 8.51 9.91
C ASN A 61 -12.60 9.19 10.03
N VAL A 62 -12.21 9.62 11.24
CA VAL A 62 -10.87 10.16 11.51
C VAL A 62 -9.79 9.11 11.20
N LEU A 63 -10.00 7.82 11.54
CA LEU A 63 -9.07 6.75 11.16
C LEU A 63 -8.97 6.56 9.63
N HIS A 64 -10.08 6.60 8.87
CA HIS A 64 -10.01 6.59 7.40
C HIS A 64 -9.25 7.80 6.84
N ILE A 65 -9.39 8.98 7.44
CA ILE A 65 -8.65 10.19 7.05
C ILE A 65 -7.16 10.03 7.36
N LEU A 66 -6.78 9.52 8.54
CA LEU A 66 -5.38 9.25 8.92
C LEU A 66 -4.73 8.24 7.97
N PHE A 67 -5.41 7.12 7.64
CA PHE A 67 -4.92 6.15 6.65
C PHE A 67 -4.79 6.78 5.25
N THR A 68 -5.71 7.65 4.86
CA THR A 68 -5.63 8.37 3.58
C THR A 68 -4.45 9.34 3.56
N LEU A 69 -4.26 10.14 4.61
CA LEU A 69 -3.14 11.09 4.72
C LEU A 69 -1.78 10.39 4.79
N ALA A 70 -1.66 9.26 5.50
CA ALA A 70 -0.43 8.47 5.56
C ALA A 70 -0.05 7.82 4.21
N ALA A 71 -1.05 7.39 3.43
CA ALA A 71 -0.86 6.80 2.11
C ALA A 71 -0.51 7.82 1.00
N ARG A 72 -0.69 9.13 1.23
CA ARG A 72 -0.36 10.17 0.24
C ARG A 72 1.12 10.51 0.28
N CYS A 73 1.75 10.45 -0.89
CA CYS A 73 3.01 11.15 -1.13
C CYS A 73 2.81 12.67 -0.86
N PRO A 74 3.67 13.34 -0.06
CA PRO A 74 3.54 14.78 0.18
C PRO A 74 3.60 15.62 -1.11
N ASN A 75 4.42 15.21 -2.06
CA ASN A 75 4.54 15.88 -3.36
C ASN A 75 3.25 15.72 -4.21
N ALA A 76 2.38 14.73 -3.89
CA ALA A 76 1.05 14.58 -4.48
C ALA A 76 -0.01 15.56 -3.95
N ASN A 77 0.36 16.43 -3.01
CA ASN A 77 -0.47 17.58 -2.66
C ASN A 77 -0.58 18.56 -3.85
N TRP A 78 0.46 18.66 -4.70
CA TRP A 78 0.60 19.73 -5.70
C TRP A 78 0.89 19.30 -7.15
N THR A 79 0.67 20.25 -8.07
CA THR A 79 1.01 20.23 -9.51
C THR A 79 0.21 19.27 -10.40
N HIS A 80 -0.04 19.53 -11.70
CA HIS A 80 -0.27 20.80 -12.44
C HIS A 80 -1.07 20.46 -13.74
N SER A 81 -1.73 21.47 -14.33
CA SER A 81 -2.35 21.48 -15.68
C SER A 81 -3.72 20.76 -15.88
N PRO A 82 -4.61 21.29 -16.74
CA PRO A 82 -6.02 20.89 -16.80
C PRO A 82 -6.29 19.68 -17.72
N SER A 83 -6.94 18.62 -17.20
CA SER A 83 -7.37 17.48 -18.03
C SER A 83 -8.64 16.75 -17.55
N SER A 84 -9.74 17.50 -17.36
CA SER A 84 -11.15 17.05 -17.37
C SER A 84 -11.68 16.01 -16.36
N MET A 85 -10.82 15.24 -15.66
CA MET A 85 -11.25 14.08 -14.84
C MET A 85 -10.81 14.12 -13.36
N VAL A 86 -10.16 15.20 -12.94
CA VAL A 86 -9.88 15.51 -11.52
C VAL A 86 -10.37 16.94 -11.26
N PRO A 87 -11.11 17.21 -10.17
CA PRO A 87 -11.44 18.58 -9.78
C PRO A 87 -10.15 19.36 -9.51
N GLU A 88 -10.00 20.53 -10.12
CA GLU A 88 -8.81 21.35 -9.86
C GLU A 88 -8.89 21.94 -8.45
N THR A 89 -7.87 21.67 -7.64
CA THR A 89 -7.70 22.34 -6.35
C THR A 89 -7.57 23.84 -6.60
N SER A 90 -8.47 24.66 -6.03
CA SER A 90 -8.45 26.11 -6.23
C SER A 90 -7.09 26.72 -5.90
N ASP A 91 -6.62 27.72 -6.66
CA ASP A 91 -5.27 28.29 -6.46
C ASP A 91 -5.05 28.90 -5.07
N TYR A 92 -6.10 29.36 -4.41
CA TYR A 92 -6.08 29.73 -2.99
C TYR A 92 -5.66 28.57 -2.08
N MET A 93 -6.14 27.35 -2.34
CA MET A 93 -5.63 26.18 -1.62
C MET A 93 -4.19 25.86 -2.02
N LYS A 94 -3.83 26.05 -3.31
CA LYS A 94 -2.45 25.87 -3.81
C LYS A 94 -1.43 26.82 -3.18
N SER A 95 -1.84 27.99 -2.67
CA SER A 95 -1.00 28.76 -1.73
C SER A 95 -1.11 28.20 -0.32
N VAL A 96 -2.32 28.04 0.25
CA VAL A 96 -2.49 27.73 1.69
C VAL A 96 -1.72 26.50 2.20
N ASN A 97 -1.63 25.37 1.48
CA ASN A 97 -0.75 24.28 1.94
C ASN A 97 0.69 24.41 1.45
N ARG A 98 1.00 25.19 0.40
CA ARG A 98 2.38 25.56 0.08
C ARG A 98 2.98 26.41 1.21
N ASP A 99 2.19 27.34 1.76
CA ASP A 99 2.55 28.13 2.94
C ASP A 99 2.77 27.23 4.16
N TYR A 100 1.96 26.18 4.33
CA TYR A 100 2.16 25.17 5.39
C TYR A 100 3.43 24.34 5.16
N ASP A 101 3.65 23.84 3.94
CA ASP A 101 4.83 23.05 3.55
C ASP A 101 6.13 23.89 3.64
N ALA A 102 6.04 25.22 3.45
CA ALA A 102 7.14 26.17 3.60
C ALA A 102 7.42 26.59 5.06
N VAL A 103 6.47 26.41 5.99
CA VAL A 103 6.69 26.60 7.43
C VAL A 103 7.41 25.37 7.99
N LEU A 104 8.73 25.32 7.73
CA LEU A 104 9.70 24.25 7.99
C LEU A 104 9.82 23.75 9.46
N ALA A 105 8.97 24.22 10.37
CA ALA A 105 8.99 23.87 11.79
C ALA A 105 8.18 22.60 12.15
N LYS A 106 7.42 22.02 11.21
CA LYS A 106 6.56 20.83 11.44
C LYS A 106 6.81 19.73 10.42
N SER A 107 6.71 18.47 10.86
CA SER A 107 6.65 17.32 9.96
C SER A 107 5.36 17.32 9.13
N SER A 108 5.41 16.72 7.94
CA SER A 108 4.27 16.67 7.00
C SER A 108 3.02 16.01 7.61
N LEU A 109 1.83 16.36 7.08
CA LEU A 109 0.56 15.73 7.48
C LEU A 109 0.62 14.21 7.37
N GLN A 110 1.30 13.70 6.33
CA GLN A 110 1.53 12.27 6.11
C GLN A 110 2.33 11.64 7.26
N ALA A 111 3.53 12.16 7.54
CA ALA A 111 4.43 11.61 8.55
C ALA A 111 3.80 11.64 9.95
N ARG A 112 3.03 12.69 10.26
CA ARG A 112 2.28 12.82 11.53
C ARG A 112 1.10 11.86 11.60
N SER A 113 0.35 11.67 10.51
CA SER A 113 -0.74 10.69 10.43
C SER A 113 -0.23 9.26 10.61
N HIS A 114 0.89 8.92 9.97
CA HIS A 114 1.60 7.65 10.17
C HIS A 114 2.04 7.48 11.64
N ALA A 115 2.72 8.47 12.22
CA ALA A 115 3.19 8.42 13.61
C ALA A 115 2.05 8.29 14.64
N LEU A 116 0.85 8.82 14.35
CA LEU A 116 -0.34 8.60 15.16
C LEU A 116 -0.87 7.17 15.04
N LEU A 117 -1.01 6.64 13.81
CA LEU A 117 -1.43 5.25 13.58
C LEU A 117 -0.47 4.24 14.24
N GLU A 118 0.83 4.49 14.15
CA GLU A 118 1.87 3.75 14.89
C GLU A 118 1.64 3.75 16.40
N ARG A 119 1.43 4.93 17.02
CA ARG A 119 1.18 5.03 18.46
C ARG A 119 -0.11 4.31 18.87
N TYR A 120 -1.18 4.41 18.08
CA TYR A 120 -2.41 3.65 18.33
C TYR A 120 -2.18 2.14 18.24
N LEU A 121 -1.38 1.67 17.28
CA LEU A 121 -1.01 0.28 17.15
C LEU A 121 -0.13 -0.21 18.32
N ILE A 122 0.85 0.57 18.75
CA ILE A 122 1.70 0.27 19.92
C ILE A 122 0.87 0.17 21.20
N LEU A 123 -0.12 1.07 21.39
CA LEU A 123 -1.06 0.99 22.52
C LEU A 123 -1.85 -0.34 22.50
N LEU A 124 -2.39 -0.72 21.34
CA LEU A 124 -3.10 -2.00 21.17
C LEU A 124 -2.20 -3.22 21.39
N GLN A 125 -0.96 -3.19 20.89
CA GLN A 125 0.03 -4.24 21.15
C GLN A 125 0.32 -4.37 22.65
N SER A 126 0.41 -3.25 23.39
CA SER A 126 0.69 -3.27 24.83
C SER A 126 -0.43 -3.86 25.69
N ASP A 127 -1.70 -3.70 25.28
CA ASP A 127 -2.86 -4.27 25.96
C ASP A 127 -2.84 -5.81 25.89
N VAL A 128 -2.60 -6.37 24.70
CA VAL A 128 -2.59 -7.82 24.47
C VAL A 128 -1.51 -8.53 25.28
N HIS A 129 -0.28 -8.01 25.34
CA HIS A 129 0.78 -8.57 26.18
C HIS A 129 0.40 -8.51 27.68
N SER A 130 -0.22 -7.41 28.13
CA SER A 130 -0.67 -7.31 29.53
C SER A 130 -1.79 -8.30 29.89
N GLN A 131 -2.50 -8.84 28.90
CA GLN A 131 -3.54 -9.86 29.10
C GLN A 131 -2.98 -11.29 29.02
N SER A 132 -1.97 -11.55 28.19
CA SER A 132 -1.30 -12.87 28.17
C SER A 132 -0.59 -13.18 29.50
N ASP A 133 0.10 -12.20 30.07
CA ASP A 133 0.91 -12.38 31.29
C ASP A 133 0.05 -12.73 32.52
N ILE A 134 -1.23 -12.34 32.52
CA ILE A 134 -2.21 -12.68 33.57
C ILE A 134 -2.68 -14.14 33.46
N SER A 135 -2.54 -14.77 32.28
CA SER A 135 -3.08 -16.09 31.97
C SER A 135 -2.08 -17.26 32.07
N GLY A 136 -0.77 -16.99 32.12
CA GLY A 136 0.24 -18.05 32.19
C GLY A 136 1.66 -17.57 32.49
N GLY A 137 2.05 -17.57 33.77
CA GLY A 137 3.42 -17.32 34.22
C GLY A 137 3.46 -16.68 35.61
N MET A 138 4.56 -16.87 36.36
CA MET A 138 4.81 -16.03 37.53
C MET A 138 5.33 -14.65 37.08
N PRO A 139 4.90 -13.54 37.73
CA PRO A 139 5.29 -12.20 37.32
C PRO A 139 6.80 -12.00 37.46
N GLN A 140 7.47 -11.64 36.37
CA GLN A 140 8.89 -11.30 36.40
C GLN A 140 9.10 -10.03 37.26
N LYS A 141 9.98 -10.14 38.25
CA LYS A 141 10.31 -9.04 39.17
C LYS A 141 11.09 -7.93 38.44
N GLY A 142 10.38 -6.90 37.97
CA GLY A 142 11.01 -5.68 37.43
C GLY A 142 10.04 -4.65 36.86
N SER A 143 8.93 -5.07 36.26
CA SER A 143 8.01 -4.15 35.55
C SER A 143 7.01 -3.49 36.50
N MET A 144 7.37 -2.33 37.07
CA MET A 144 6.38 -1.41 37.67
C MET A 144 5.59 -0.65 36.58
N ARG A 145 4.78 -1.37 35.81
CA ARG A 145 3.68 -0.75 35.04
C ARG A 145 2.40 -0.82 35.88
N SER A 146 1.88 0.34 36.26
CA SER A 146 0.57 0.46 36.89
C SER A 146 -0.50 -0.15 35.98
N HIS A 147 -1.33 -1.05 36.51
CA HIS A 147 -2.42 -1.66 35.73
C HIS A 147 -3.32 -0.57 35.11
N PRO A 148 -3.68 -0.69 33.81
CA PRO A 148 -4.46 0.32 33.13
C PRO A 148 -5.81 0.53 33.81
N SER A 149 -6.16 1.80 33.98
CA SER A 149 -7.40 2.21 34.65
C SER A 149 -8.64 1.67 33.93
N ARG A 150 -9.79 1.74 34.62
CA ARG A 150 -11.07 1.36 34.01
C ARG A 150 -11.42 2.20 32.78
N ILE A 151 -10.89 3.42 32.66
CA ILE A 151 -11.12 4.29 31.51
C ILE A 151 -10.20 3.89 30.35
N GLU A 152 -8.90 3.69 30.62
CA GLU A 152 -7.91 3.29 29.60
C GLU A 152 -8.24 1.92 28.98
N ARG A 153 -8.69 0.94 29.77
CA ARG A 153 -9.14 -0.37 29.22
C ARG A 153 -10.37 -0.26 28.32
N GLU A 154 -11.33 0.60 28.65
CA GLU A 154 -12.48 0.86 27.75
C GLU A 154 -12.03 1.64 26.50
N ALA A 155 -11.07 2.56 26.64
CA ALA A 155 -10.48 3.30 25.52
C ALA A 155 -9.72 2.38 24.55
N LEU A 156 -8.90 1.46 25.05
CA LEU A 156 -8.17 0.45 24.26
C LEU A 156 -9.14 -0.50 23.56
N ARG A 157 -10.18 -0.97 24.25
CA ARG A 157 -11.27 -1.77 23.68
C ARG A 157 -12.02 -1.03 22.56
N LEU A 158 -12.37 0.24 22.76
CA LEU A 158 -13.02 1.07 21.72
C LEU A 158 -12.07 1.34 20.54
N LEU A 159 -10.79 1.59 20.82
CA LEU A 159 -9.75 1.77 19.79
C LEU A 159 -9.64 0.50 18.93
N HIS A 160 -9.53 -0.69 19.52
CA HIS A 160 -9.49 -1.95 18.77
C HIS A 160 -10.72 -2.09 17.86
N ILE A 161 -11.94 -1.84 18.37
CA ILE A 161 -13.18 -1.97 17.60
C ILE A 161 -13.23 -0.96 16.43
N ARG A 162 -12.69 0.24 16.62
CA ARG A 162 -12.69 1.30 15.59
C ARG A 162 -11.57 1.11 14.56
N PHE A 163 -10.40 0.65 14.98
CA PHE A 163 -9.25 0.32 14.13
C PHE A 163 -9.53 -0.92 13.27
N GLU A 164 -10.14 -1.95 13.87
CA GLU A 164 -10.67 -3.12 13.16
C GLU A 164 -11.67 -2.71 12.08
N LYS A 165 -12.60 -1.78 12.37
CA LYS A 165 -13.55 -1.25 11.38
C LYS A 165 -12.89 -0.45 10.25
N ALA A 166 -11.81 0.30 10.53
CA ALA A 166 -11.09 1.05 9.51
C ALA A 166 -10.33 0.11 8.55
N ILE A 167 -9.61 -0.89 9.08
CA ILE A 167 -8.93 -1.90 8.24
C ILE A 167 -9.95 -2.80 7.52
N ALA A 168 -11.12 -3.07 8.14
CA ALA A 168 -12.25 -3.74 7.50
C ALA A 168 -12.89 -2.94 6.34
N ALA A 169 -12.52 -1.68 6.14
CA ALA A 169 -12.88 -0.90 4.95
C ALA A 169 -11.75 -0.88 3.91
N LEU A 170 -10.48 -0.94 4.33
CA LEU A 170 -9.32 -1.18 3.43
C LEU A 170 -9.32 -2.59 2.82
N VAL A 171 -9.91 -3.57 3.51
CA VAL A 171 -10.09 -4.95 3.04
C VAL A 171 -11.59 -5.25 2.89
N PRO A 172 -12.27 -4.78 1.83
CA PRO A 172 -13.72 -4.96 1.62
C PRO A 172 -14.15 -6.43 1.38
N VAL A 173 -15.47 -6.71 1.36
CA VAL A 173 -15.99 -8.00 0.82
C VAL A 173 -16.46 -7.73 -0.60
N LYS A 174 -16.10 -8.60 -1.56
CA LYS A 174 -16.68 -8.57 -2.91
C LYS A 174 -18.18 -8.87 -2.83
N LYS A 175 -19.03 -8.09 -3.49
CA LYS A 175 -20.48 -8.37 -3.50
C LYS A 175 -20.76 -9.48 -4.50
N ASP A 176 -21.09 -10.67 -4.02
CA ASP A 176 -21.46 -11.78 -4.90
C ASP A 176 -22.77 -11.49 -5.64
N PHE A 177 -22.66 -11.00 -6.89
CA PHE A 177 -23.80 -10.74 -7.78
C PHE A 177 -24.52 -12.01 -8.27
N PHE A 178 -24.24 -13.17 -7.67
CA PHE A 178 -24.85 -14.46 -7.96
C PHE A 178 -26.28 -14.59 -7.39
N THR A 179 -27.21 -13.75 -7.85
CA THR A 179 -28.65 -14.10 -7.86
C THR A 179 -29.49 -13.34 -8.90
N ARG A 180 -28.93 -13.02 -10.08
CA ARG A 180 -29.78 -12.71 -11.25
C ARG A 180 -29.22 -13.19 -12.58
N ARG A 181 -29.68 -14.38 -13.02
CA ARG A 181 -29.65 -14.75 -14.44
C ARG A 181 -30.40 -13.68 -15.24
N ARG A 182 -29.66 -12.83 -15.95
CA ARG A 182 -30.13 -12.24 -17.21
C ARG A 182 -29.44 -13.01 -18.33
N SER A 183 -30.22 -13.38 -19.34
CA SER A 183 -29.74 -14.09 -20.53
C SER A 183 -28.70 -13.24 -21.28
N PRO A 184 -27.69 -13.86 -21.92
CA PRO A 184 -26.78 -13.14 -22.79
C PRO A 184 -27.53 -12.52 -23.98
N SER A 185 -26.95 -11.48 -24.55
CA SER A 185 -27.30 -10.93 -25.86
C SER A 185 -26.01 -10.52 -26.56
N PRO A 186 -25.94 -10.58 -27.91
CA PRO A 186 -24.69 -10.98 -28.55
C PRO A 186 -23.60 -9.91 -28.64
N LEU A 187 -22.38 -10.41 -28.88
CA LEU A 187 -21.18 -9.64 -29.23
C LEU A 187 -21.40 -8.72 -30.43
N LEU A 188 -20.73 -7.57 -30.43
CA LEU A 188 -20.23 -6.98 -31.65
C LEU A 188 -18.93 -6.22 -31.34
N SER A 189 -17.84 -6.70 -31.91
CA SER A 189 -16.47 -6.24 -31.69
C SER A 189 -15.80 -5.94 -33.02
N THR A 190 -15.15 -4.77 -33.13
CA THR A 190 -14.24 -4.44 -34.24
C THR A 190 -13.02 -3.68 -33.70
N PRO A 191 -11.83 -3.82 -34.31
CA PRO A 191 -10.56 -3.54 -33.63
C PRO A 191 -9.91 -2.19 -33.98
N GLU A 192 -8.83 -1.93 -33.25
CA GLU A 192 -7.60 -1.18 -33.56
C GLU A 192 -7.49 -0.35 -34.86
N GLN A 193 -6.92 0.85 -34.72
CA GLN A 193 -5.94 1.35 -35.69
C GLN A 193 -4.90 2.27 -35.01
N MET A 194 -3.61 1.98 -35.21
CA MET A 194 -2.48 2.83 -34.83
C MET A 194 -2.00 3.63 -36.06
N ALA A 195 -1.92 4.96 -35.94
CA ALA A 195 -1.14 5.86 -36.81
C ALA A 195 -1.19 7.29 -36.22
N VAL A 196 -0.21 8.18 -36.40
CA VAL A 196 1.22 8.06 -36.77
C VAL A 196 1.95 9.28 -36.15
N VAL A 197 3.28 9.21 -36.01
CA VAL A 197 4.16 10.30 -35.54
C VAL A 197 4.24 11.44 -36.56
N GLU A 198 4.36 12.71 -36.15
CA GLU A 198 5.32 13.65 -36.78
C GLU A 198 5.64 14.95 -36.03
N VAL A 199 6.92 15.36 -36.18
CA VAL A 199 7.54 16.71 -36.11
C VAL A 199 7.66 17.46 -34.77
N ILE A 200 8.84 18.08 -34.62
CA ILE A 200 9.37 18.90 -33.52
C ILE A 200 9.28 20.38 -33.92
N SER A 201 9.20 21.31 -32.96
CA SER A 201 9.65 22.69 -33.16
C SER A 201 10.20 23.28 -31.86
N ASP A 202 11.47 23.71 -31.90
CA ASP A 202 12.11 24.47 -30.81
C ASP A 202 11.74 25.96 -30.87
N SER A 203 11.92 26.67 -29.75
CA SER A 203 12.17 28.12 -29.68
C SER A 203 12.72 28.52 -28.31
N GLU A 204 13.70 29.43 -28.30
CA GLU A 204 14.45 29.89 -27.12
C GLU A 204 13.84 31.19 -26.51
N GLY A 205 14.24 31.61 -25.30
CA GLY A 205 13.79 32.93 -24.78
C GLY A 205 14.07 33.32 -23.31
N SER A 206 15.33 33.70 -23.01
CA SER A 206 15.78 34.71 -22.01
C SER A 206 15.19 34.81 -20.57
N ASP A 207 16.07 34.56 -19.60
CA ASP A 207 16.56 35.48 -18.54
C ASP A 207 15.64 36.23 -17.53
N SER A 208 15.86 35.88 -16.25
CA SER A 208 16.12 36.73 -15.07
C SER A 208 15.23 37.94 -14.70
N LEU A 209 14.88 38.04 -13.40
CA LEU A 209 15.53 39.00 -12.49
C LEU A 209 15.30 38.63 -11.00
N ILE A 210 15.98 39.35 -10.11
CA ILE A 210 16.03 39.19 -8.63
C ILE A 210 15.27 40.38 -7.99
N ASP A 211 14.73 40.23 -6.77
CA ASP A 211 14.80 41.27 -5.71
C ASP A 211 14.32 40.76 -4.33
N GLU A 212 14.54 41.58 -3.29
CA GLU A 212 14.79 41.16 -1.89
C GLU A 212 13.57 41.14 -0.93
N GLU A 213 13.73 40.46 0.22
CA GLU A 213 12.85 40.59 1.40
C GLU A 213 13.15 41.86 2.24
N PRO A 214 12.14 42.39 2.96
CA PRO A 214 12.38 43.16 4.18
C PRO A 214 11.81 42.47 5.44
N VAL A 215 12.70 42.07 6.35
CA VAL A 215 12.37 41.53 7.69
C VAL A 215 11.49 42.49 8.50
N ARG A 216 10.46 41.96 9.18
CA ARG A 216 9.76 42.66 10.27
C ARG A 216 9.50 41.76 11.48
N SER A 217 9.97 42.21 12.64
CA SER A 217 9.64 41.68 13.97
C SER A 217 8.32 42.29 14.48
N PHE A 218 7.59 41.58 15.35
CA PHE A 218 7.41 41.94 16.77
C PHE A 218 6.34 41.11 17.52
N SER A 219 6.58 40.96 18.84
CA SER A 219 5.64 40.79 19.97
C SER A 219 4.60 39.64 20.02
N VAL A 220 4.52 39.07 21.24
CA VAL A 220 3.46 38.15 21.70
C VAL A 220 2.33 38.94 22.38
N PRO A 221 1.05 38.59 22.16
CA PRO A 221 -0.04 38.99 23.04
C PRO A 221 -0.64 37.83 23.87
N VAL A 222 -1.03 38.22 25.08
CA VAL A 222 -1.60 37.46 26.21
C VAL A 222 -2.89 36.69 25.88
N ALA A 223 -3.21 35.70 26.72
CA ALA A 223 -4.38 34.82 26.63
C ALA A 223 -5.74 35.53 26.55
N VAL A 224 -6.71 34.88 25.89
CA VAL A 224 -8.11 35.30 25.75
C VAL A 224 -9.02 34.26 26.41
N THR A 225 -9.99 34.73 27.21
CA THR A 225 -11.07 33.91 27.76
C THR A 225 -12.34 34.04 26.90
N SER A 226 -13.07 32.93 26.71
CA SER A 226 -14.15 32.75 25.73
C SER A 226 -13.67 32.58 24.27
N LEU A 227 -14.32 31.65 23.56
CA LEU A 227 -13.91 31.19 22.21
C LEU A 227 -14.88 31.63 21.09
N SER A 228 -16.01 32.26 21.43
CA SER A 228 -17.09 32.59 20.50
C SER A 228 -16.74 33.69 19.48
N ASP A 229 -15.83 34.60 19.83
CA ASP A 229 -15.52 35.78 19.00
C ASP A 229 -14.43 35.55 17.95
N LEU A 230 -13.69 34.43 18.03
CA LEU A 230 -12.58 34.13 17.11
C LEU A 230 -13.04 33.91 15.65
N GLY A 231 -14.30 33.50 15.48
CA GLY A 231 -14.94 33.31 14.16
C GLY A 231 -15.33 34.61 13.44
N ARG A 232 -15.26 35.79 14.09
CA ARG A 232 -15.63 37.08 13.48
C ARG A 232 -14.46 37.97 13.05
N LYS A 233 -13.22 37.62 13.40
CA LYS A 233 -12.00 38.41 13.08
C LYS A 233 -11.02 37.70 12.13
N THR A 234 -11.45 36.62 11.49
CA THR A 234 -10.61 35.76 10.62
C THR A 234 -11.01 35.79 9.14
N SER A 235 -12.02 36.58 8.77
CA SER A 235 -12.27 36.97 7.36
C SER A 235 -11.49 38.23 7.02
N GLY A 236 -10.61 38.17 6.01
CA GLY A 236 -9.73 39.25 5.57
C GLY A 236 -10.43 40.38 4.81
N LEU A 237 -11.49 40.96 5.38
CA LEU A 237 -12.30 42.04 4.81
C LEU A 237 -12.75 43.08 5.88
N GLY A 238 -12.12 43.07 7.06
CA GLY A 238 -12.57 43.81 8.24
C GLY A 238 -12.18 45.30 8.33
N GLU A 239 -11.32 45.81 7.45
CA GLU A 239 -10.79 47.19 7.53
C GLU A 239 -11.19 48.10 6.36
N THR A 240 -11.77 47.57 5.28
CA THR A 240 -12.24 48.40 4.14
C THR A 240 -13.63 48.98 4.35
N THR A 241 -14.50 48.37 5.16
CA THR A 241 -15.87 48.86 5.39
C THR A 241 -15.91 50.20 6.14
N ALA A 242 -14.95 50.47 7.03
CA ALA A 242 -14.86 51.71 7.78
C ALA A 242 -14.55 52.96 6.90
N LEU A 243 -14.14 52.76 5.64
CA LEU A 243 -13.89 53.85 4.68
C LEU A 243 -15.08 54.17 3.75
N PHE A 244 -16.19 53.42 3.85
CA PHE A 244 -17.39 53.67 3.04
C PHE A 244 -18.62 54.13 3.85
N GLU A 245 -18.58 54.05 5.18
CA GLU A 245 -19.68 54.53 6.06
C GLU A 245 -19.75 56.08 6.17
N SER A 246 -18.84 56.82 5.52
CA SER A 246 -18.70 58.27 5.66
C SER A 246 -19.05 59.10 4.41
N MET A 247 -19.67 58.52 3.37
CA MET A 247 -20.14 59.25 2.18
C MET A 247 -21.65 59.57 2.23
N PRO A 248 -22.06 60.84 2.42
CA PRO A 248 -23.44 61.20 2.77
C PRO A 248 -24.33 61.42 1.53
N HIS A 249 -24.66 60.36 0.79
CA HIS A 249 -25.47 60.47 -0.45
C HIS A 249 -26.65 59.49 -0.57
N LEU A 250 -26.68 58.39 0.21
CA LEU A 250 -27.64 57.29 0.01
C LEU A 250 -28.68 57.19 1.14
N SER A 251 -29.43 58.27 1.34
CA SER A 251 -30.59 58.35 2.24
C SER A 251 -31.84 58.86 1.50
N ALA A 252 -32.40 58.01 0.64
CA ALA A 252 -33.69 58.22 -0.04
C ALA A 252 -34.61 57.00 0.17
N HIS A 253 -35.92 57.22 0.24
CA HIS A 253 -36.91 56.25 0.74
C HIS A 253 -37.44 55.26 -0.33
N ALA A 254 -38.20 54.26 0.11
CA ALA A 254 -38.56 53.07 -0.66
C ALA A 254 -39.99 53.07 -1.24
N THR A 255 -40.20 52.20 -2.25
CA THR A 255 -41.49 51.67 -2.79
C THR A 255 -42.45 52.64 -3.51
N PRO A 256 -43.37 52.18 -4.39
CA PRO A 256 -43.65 50.80 -4.84
C PRO A 256 -43.63 50.57 -6.39
N GLU A 257 -43.90 49.33 -6.82
CA GLU A 257 -44.38 48.89 -8.17
C GLU A 257 -45.82 49.40 -8.46
N PRO A 258 -46.46 49.27 -9.66
CA PRO A 258 -46.26 48.26 -10.73
C PRO A 258 -46.54 48.68 -12.22
N GLU A 259 -46.73 47.68 -13.09
CA GLU A 259 -47.53 47.61 -14.36
C GLU A 259 -46.80 47.22 -15.68
N ILE A 260 -47.59 47.01 -16.75
CA ILE A 260 -47.41 45.97 -17.80
C ILE A 260 -47.27 46.59 -19.22
N ASN A 261 -46.86 45.76 -20.21
CA ASN A 261 -46.73 45.98 -21.67
C ASN A 261 -45.35 46.51 -22.14
N GLY A 262 -44.85 46.23 -23.35
CA GLY A 262 -45.31 45.30 -24.39
C GLY A 262 -44.70 45.54 -25.79
N ALA A 263 -44.51 44.47 -26.57
CA ALA A 263 -44.26 44.42 -28.04
C ALA A 263 -42.90 44.87 -28.67
N LYS A 264 -42.31 43.92 -29.41
CA LYS A 264 -41.69 44.03 -30.77
C LYS A 264 -40.63 45.12 -31.08
N GLY A 265 -39.36 44.73 -31.01
CA GLY A 265 -38.43 44.48 -32.15
C GLY A 265 -38.06 45.57 -33.18
N ILE A 266 -36.86 45.44 -33.77
CA ILE A 266 -36.44 45.87 -35.13
C ILE A 266 -35.02 45.31 -35.41
N THR A 267 -34.78 44.85 -36.63
CA THR A 267 -33.45 44.62 -37.23
C THR A 267 -33.29 45.51 -38.45
N PRO A 268 -32.05 45.82 -38.86
CA PRO A 268 -31.74 45.79 -40.30
C PRO A 268 -30.47 45.01 -40.64
N ASN A 269 -30.41 44.53 -41.90
CA ASN A 269 -29.25 43.87 -42.50
C ASN A 269 -28.28 44.86 -43.15
N PHE A 270 -27.06 44.39 -43.42
CA PHE A 270 -26.41 44.39 -44.74
C PHE A 270 -25.68 43.03 -44.83
N GLU A 271 -25.72 42.18 -45.87
CA GLU A 271 -25.75 42.33 -47.34
C GLU A 271 -24.41 42.86 -47.91
N GLU A 272 -23.76 42.24 -48.91
CA GLU A 272 -24.19 41.14 -49.81
C GLU A 272 -23.01 40.42 -50.55
N ALA A 273 -23.32 39.27 -51.21
CA ALA A 273 -22.82 38.80 -52.53
C ALA A 273 -21.32 38.42 -52.75
N THR A 274 -20.88 37.56 -53.70
CA THR A 274 -21.41 36.54 -54.68
C THR A 274 -20.19 35.84 -55.35
N ASP A 275 -20.18 34.63 -55.94
CA ASP A 275 -21.01 33.40 -55.85
C ASP A 275 -20.07 32.16 -56.10
N THR A 276 -20.00 31.31 -57.17
CA THR A 276 -20.80 31.09 -58.41
C THR A 276 -20.60 29.65 -58.97
N GLU A 277 -21.63 28.80 -58.90
CA GLU A 277 -21.86 27.54 -59.68
C GLU A 277 -20.84 26.36 -59.58
N ALA A 278 -21.18 25.07 -59.77
CA ALA A 278 -22.14 24.39 -60.67
C ALA A 278 -22.34 22.89 -60.24
N LYS A 279 -23.24 22.01 -60.76
CA LYS A 279 -24.50 22.06 -61.55
C LYS A 279 -25.23 20.68 -61.55
N THR A 280 -26.56 20.69 -61.72
CA THR A 280 -27.46 19.68 -62.35
C THR A 280 -27.67 18.21 -61.86
N ASN A 281 -28.82 18.00 -61.18
CA ASN A 281 -30.02 17.21 -61.59
C ASN A 281 -29.99 15.70 -61.97
N ARG A 282 -30.89 14.90 -61.34
CA ARG A 282 -32.03 14.22 -62.02
C ARG A 282 -33.15 13.70 -61.07
N LYS A 283 -34.35 13.45 -61.65
CA LYS A 283 -35.69 13.22 -61.01
C LYS A 283 -35.88 11.77 -60.50
N SER A 284 -36.77 11.44 -59.54
CA SER A 284 -38.23 11.19 -59.73
C SER A 284 -38.79 10.29 -58.57
N LYS A 285 -40.10 10.01 -58.33
CA LYS A 285 -41.40 10.72 -58.52
C LYS A 285 -42.60 9.86 -57.97
N MET A 286 -43.32 10.32 -56.90
CA MET A 286 -44.70 9.91 -56.47
C MET A 286 -44.92 8.44 -55.97
N LYS A 287 -46.00 8.03 -55.26
CA LYS A 287 -46.98 8.64 -54.29
C LYS A 287 -47.92 7.50 -53.76
N ASP A 288 -48.86 7.83 -52.84
CA ASP A 288 -50.12 7.12 -52.49
C ASP A 288 -50.04 5.89 -51.54
N ARG A 289 -51.05 5.57 -50.68
CA ARG A 289 -52.09 6.40 -50.00
C ARG A 289 -52.69 5.65 -48.78
N SER A 290 -53.48 6.34 -47.96
CA SER A 290 -54.08 5.90 -46.67
C SER A 290 -55.39 5.09 -46.76
N HIS A 291 -55.70 4.25 -45.76
CA HIS A 291 -56.95 4.28 -44.95
C HIS A 291 -56.96 3.27 -43.75
N ALA A 292 -58.06 3.24 -42.97
CA ALA A 292 -58.28 2.49 -41.70
C ALA A 292 -59.66 1.74 -41.77
N PRO A 293 -60.45 1.44 -40.70
CA PRO A 293 -60.24 1.25 -39.24
C PRO A 293 -60.94 -0.06 -38.70
N GLU A 294 -61.38 -0.07 -37.42
CA GLU A 294 -62.31 -1.04 -36.74
C GLU A 294 -61.74 -2.42 -36.31
N LYS A 295 -62.35 -3.21 -35.38
CA LYS A 295 -63.69 -3.18 -34.72
C LYS A 295 -63.68 -3.72 -33.26
N LYS A 296 -64.82 -3.65 -32.55
CA LYS A 296 -65.05 -4.11 -31.16
C LYS A 296 -65.76 -5.47 -31.06
N THR A 297 -65.69 -6.13 -29.89
CA THR A 297 -66.70 -7.10 -29.39
C THR A 297 -66.82 -7.11 -27.86
N ASP A 298 -68.04 -7.12 -27.33
CA ASP A 298 -68.41 -7.43 -25.93
C ASP A 298 -68.41 -8.97 -25.66
N GLY A 299 -68.67 -9.56 -24.49
CA GLY A 299 -69.20 -9.07 -23.21
C GLY A 299 -69.26 -10.16 -22.09
N PRO A 300 -70.40 -10.40 -21.40
CA PRO A 300 -70.53 -9.96 -20.00
C PRO A 300 -71.07 -11.00 -18.98
N LYS A 301 -71.03 -10.69 -17.66
CA LYS A 301 -72.11 -11.01 -16.66
C LYS A 301 -71.91 -10.34 -15.27
N ARG A 302 -72.95 -10.41 -14.41
CA ARG A 302 -73.15 -9.64 -13.17
C ARG A 302 -73.29 -10.50 -11.91
N ARG A 303 -72.91 -9.95 -10.74
CA ARG A 303 -73.66 -9.79 -9.45
C ARG A 303 -72.64 -9.51 -8.32
N VAL A 304 -72.87 -8.83 -7.20
CA VAL A 304 -73.84 -7.90 -6.56
C VAL A 304 -73.24 -7.62 -5.14
N TYR A 305 -73.78 -6.70 -4.34
CA TYR A 305 -73.14 -6.11 -3.16
C TYR A 305 -72.88 -7.02 -1.94
N GLY A 306 -71.84 -6.67 -1.17
CA GLY A 306 -71.64 -7.03 0.24
C GLY A 306 -70.63 -6.09 0.91
N THR A 307 -71.08 -5.18 1.78
CA THR A 307 -70.22 -4.19 2.46
C THR A 307 -69.90 -4.60 3.90
N GLN A 308 -68.63 -4.59 4.31
CA GLN A 308 -68.24 -4.31 5.69
C GLN A 308 -66.85 -3.66 5.78
N LYS A 309 -66.53 -3.08 6.94
CA LYS A 309 -65.38 -2.19 7.17
C LYS A 309 -64.09 -2.97 7.35
N GLU A 310 -62.99 -2.52 6.75
CA GLU A 310 -61.72 -2.49 7.48
C GLU A 310 -60.75 -1.38 7.00
N LYS A 311 -59.66 -1.19 7.75
CA LYS A 311 -58.92 0.07 7.86
C LYS A 311 -57.94 0.29 6.69
N ARG A 312 -58.15 1.34 5.89
CA ARG A 312 -57.13 1.86 4.96
C ARG A 312 -55.99 2.56 5.72
N SER A 313 -54.97 1.81 6.12
CA SER A 313 -53.66 2.39 6.43
C SER A 313 -53.01 2.92 5.15
N LYS A 314 -52.48 4.15 5.19
CA LYS A 314 -51.66 4.72 4.10
C LYS A 314 -50.23 4.18 4.21
N ASN A 315 -49.99 2.97 3.70
CA ASN A 315 -48.63 2.51 3.42
C ASN A 315 -48.07 3.28 2.20
N SER A 316 -47.61 4.51 2.42
CA SER A 316 -46.65 5.15 1.54
C SER A 316 -45.44 4.22 1.38
N LYS A 317 -44.94 4.07 0.16
CA LYS A 317 -43.77 3.23 -0.11
C LYS A 317 -42.55 3.89 0.55
N LYS A 318 -42.23 3.49 1.77
CA LYS A 318 -40.96 3.78 2.42
C LYS A 318 -39.89 2.98 1.65
N LEU A 319 -39.38 3.56 0.55
CA LEU A 319 -38.14 3.11 -0.04
C LEU A 319 -37.12 3.08 1.11
N LYS A 320 -36.50 1.93 1.30
CA LYS A 320 -35.21 1.91 2.00
C LYS A 320 -34.25 2.62 1.06
N SER A 321 -34.02 3.91 1.31
CA SER A 321 -32.76 4.52 0.94
C SER A 321 -31.69 3.78 1.73
N ASP A 322 -31.05 2.79 1.12
CA ASP A 322 -29.84 2.21 1.68
C ASP A 322 -28.86 3.36 1.84
N SER A 323 -28.57 3.69 3.11
CA SER A 323 -27.78 4.86 3.45
C SER A 323 -26.39 4.69 2.85
N LEU A 324 -26.04 5.56 1.88
CA LEU A 324 -24.67 5.73 1.43
C LEU A 324 -23.78 5.83 2.67
N SER A 325 -22.88 4.87 2.84
CA SER A 325 -22.01 4.80 4.00
C SER A 325 -21.20 6.10 4.06
N ALA A 326 -21.03 6.72 5.23
CA ALA A 326 -20.47 8.07 5.33
C ALA A 326 -19.12 8.23 4.57
N ILE A 327 -18.30 7.18 4.61
CA ILE A 327 -17.05 7.01 3.84
C ILE A 327 -17.18 7.26 2.33
N SER A 328 -18.34 6.96 1.73
CA SER A 328 -18.60 7.14 0.30
C SER A 328 -18.79 8.59 -0.11
N CYS A 329 -19.16 9.47 0.84
CA CYS A 329 -19.28 10.91 0.66
C CYS A 329 -17.96 11.66 0.93
N LEU A 330 -16.95 11.01 1.54
CA LEU A 330 -15.69 11.63 1.93
C LEU A 330 -14.68 11.76 0.78
N ARG A 331 -14.08 12.95 0.69
CA ARG A 331 -12.87 13.26 -0.08
C ARG A 331 -11.83 13.98 0.79
N VAL A 332 -10.55 13.81 0.44
CA VAL A 332 -9.39 14.46 1.06
C VAL A 332 -8.50 14.98 -0.06
N PHE A 333 -8.33 16.30 -0.13
CA PHE A 333 -7.69 17.01 -1.25
C PHE A 333 -8.25 16.56 -2.63
N ASP A 334 -9.57 16.51 -2.76
CA ASP A 334 -10.36 16.13 -3.94
C ASP A 334 -10.32 14.65 -4.35
N ASP A 335 -9.33 13.88 -3.89
CA ASP A 335 -9.33 12.42 -4.06
C ASP A 335 -10.29 11.77 -3.05
N VAL A 336 -10.83 10.58 -3.36
CA VAL A 336 -11.63 9.82 -2.39
C VAL A 336 -10.75 9.25 -1.28
N VAL A 337 -11.31 9.00 -0.09
CA VAL A 337 -10.56 8.33 0.99
C VAL A 337 -10.11 6.92 0.57
N LEU A 338 -8.96 6.45 1.07
CA LEU A 338 -8.30 5.21 0.61
C LEU A 338 -9.21 3.98 0.71
N ALA A 339 -9.94 3.86 1.82
CA ALA A 339 -10.93 2.80 2.06
C ALA A 339 -12.24 2.93 1.25
N LYS A 340 -12.30 3.87 0.29
CA LYS A 340 -13.28 3.95 -0.80
C LYS A 340 -12.61 3.82 -2.18
N ALA A 341 -11.32 4.19 -2.32
CA ALA A 341 -10.54 3.93 -3.53
C ALA A 341 -10.32 2.41 -3.76
N ILE A 342 -10.23 1.65 -2.67
CA ILE A 342 -10.22 0.18 -2.70
C ILE A 342 -11.68 -0.33 -2.77
N ASP A 343 -12.21 -0.55 -3.98
CA ASP A 343 -13.46 -1.30 -4.20
C ASP A 343 -13.31 -2.42 -5.26
N PRO A 344 -13.30 -3.72 -4.85
CA PRO A 344 -13.28 -4.88 -5.74
C PRO A 344 -14.49 -5.01 -6.67
N ASN A 345 -15.53 -4.19 -6.50
CA ASN A 345 -16.65 -4.07 -7.43
C ASN A 345 -16.28 -3.18 -8.63
N ASP A 346 -15.43 -2.16 -8.43
CA ASP A 346 -14.88 -1.27 -9.47
C ASP A 346 -13.56 -1.82 -10.07
N GLY A 347 -13.08 -2.96 -9.55
CA GLY A 347 -11.94 -3.72 -10.11
C GLY A 347 -10.58 -3.41 -9.48
N TYR A 348 -10.52 -2.59 -8.43
CA TYR A 348 -9.31 -2.26 -7.70
C TYR A 348 -9.41 -2.69 -6.23
N ASP A 349 -8.53 -3.59 -5.79
CA ASP A 349 -8.56 -4.18 -4.45
C ASP A 349 -7.26 -3.96 -3.66
N PHE A 350 -7.26 -4.44 -2.42
CA PHE A 350 -6.13 -4.33 -1.48
C PHE A 350 -4.83 -4.93 -2.03
N TRP A 351 -4.92 -5.97 -2.87
CA TRP A 351 -3.77 -6.64 -3.47
C TRP A 351 -3.32 -5.95 -4.75
N ALA A 352 -4.25 -5.38 -5.54
CA ALA A 352 -3.90 -4.45 -6.62
C ALA A 352 -3.09 -3.25 -6.08
N LEU A 353 -3.47 -2.71 -4.93
CA LEU A 353 -2.73 -1.64 -4.24
C LEU A 353 -1.35 -2.09 -3.76
N LEU A 354 -1.25 -3.27 -3.14
CA LEU A 354 0.05 -3.82 -2.71
C LEU A 354 0.99 -4.05 -3.91
N ARG A 355 0.44 -4.56 -5.01
CA ARG A 355 1.16 -4.78 -6.28
C ARG A 355 1.66 -3.47 -6.88
N TRP A 356 0.85 -2.42 -6.83
CA TRP A 356 1.24 -1.07 -7.24
C TRP A 356 2.40 -0.54 -6.38
N ALA A 357 2.31 -0.64 -5.05
CA ALA A 357 3.36 -0.19 -4.14
C ALA A 357 4.72 -0.90 -4.40
N PHE A 358 4.72 -2.22 -4.62
CA PHE A 358 5.95 -2.94 -4.99
C PHE A 358 6.42 -2.68 -6.42
N THR A 359 5.52 -2.31 -7.35
CA THR A 359 5.92 -1.84 -8.69
C THR A 359 6.62 -0.49 -8.61
N CYS A 360 6.19 0.40 -7.72
CA CYS A 360 6.90 1.64 -7.41
C CYS A 360 8.28 1.37 -6.78
N ALA A 361 8.40 0.37 -5.89
CA ALA A 361 9.69 -0.03 -5.33
C ALA A 361 10.68 -0.50 -6.43
N ASP A 362 10.22 -1.28 -7.41
CA ASP A 362 11.06 -1.77 -8.50
C ASP A 362 11.48 -0.64 -9.45
N ALA A 363 10.54 0.21 -9.89
CA ALA A 363 10.85 1.38 -10.72
C ALA A 363 11.81 2.36 -10.01
N SER A 364 11.61 2.60 -8.71
CA SER A 364 12.55 3.36 -7.87
C SER A 364 13.93 2.69 -7.80
N SER A 365 13.98 1.35 -7.67
CA SER A 365 15.23 0.58 -7.69
C SER A 365 15.96 0.61 -9.04
N GLN A 366 15.23 0.75 -10.14
CA GLN A 366 15.82 0.99 -11.46
C GLN A 366 16.43 2.39 -11.53
N TYR A 367 15.75 3.42 -11.00
CA TYR A 367 16.27 4.77 -10.89
C TYR A 367 17.47 4.90 -9.93
N GLN A 368 17.50 4.17 -8.81
CA GLN A 368 18.60 4.16 -7.84
C GLN A 368 19.94 3.67 -8.43
N LYS A 369 19.92 2.98 -9.58
CA LYS A 369 21.14 2.59 -10.34
C LYS A 369 21.80 3.76 -11.07
N PHE A 370 21.10 4.87 -11.30
CA PHE A 370 21.61 5.97 -12.15
C PHE A 370 21.12 7.39 -11.80
N LEU A 371 20.27 7.61 -10.79
CA LEU A 371 19.83 8.94 -10.33
C LEU A 371 20.36 9.23 -8.93
N PHE A 372 21.21 10.28 -8.83
CA PHE A 372 21.83 10.72 -7.57
C PHE A 372 20.82 11.03 -6.46
N ASN A 373 19.73 11.73 -6.77
CA ASN A 373 18.68 12.07 -5.80
C ASN A 373 17.39 11.24 -6.02
N SER A 374 17.57 9.94 -6.30
CA SER A 374 16.47 8.99 -6.55
C SER A 374 15.45 8.92 -5.41
N ALA A 375 15.86 9.12 -4.16
CA ALA A 375 14.97 9.16 -2.99
C ALA A 375 13.93 10.31 -3.03
N ASN A 376 14.18 11.39 -3.79
CA ASN A 376 13.22 12.48 -3.95
C ASN A 376 12.26 12.29 -5.15
N THR A 377 12.40 11.21 -5.93
CA THR A 377 11.47 10.91 -7.03
C THR A 377 10.07 10.61 -6.50
N HIS A 378 9.05 11.00 -7.26
CA HIS A 378 7.66 10.72 -6.91
C HIS A 378 7.39 9.22 -6.75
N VAL A 379 8.10 8.36 -7.50
CA VAL A 379 7.95 6.91 -7.40
C VAL A 379 8.48 6.35 -6.07
N HIS A 380 9.63 6.83 -5.58
CA HIS A 380 10.13 6.50 -4.25
C HIS A 380 9.14 6.95 -3.17
N CYS A 381 8.69 8.20 -3.23
CA CYS A 381 7.77 8.75 -2.23
C CYS A 381 6.42 8.00 -2.21
N ILE A 382 5.87 7.62 -3.37
CA ILE A 382 4.64 6.81 -3.46
C ILE A 382 4.86 5.42 -2.83
N TYR A 383 5.98 4.75 -3.16
CA TYR A 383 6.34 3.47 -2.52
C TYR A 383 6.43 3.60 -0.99
N ARG A 384 7.21 4.55 -0.46
CA ARG A 384 7.35 4.75 1.00
C ARG A 384 6.02 5.05 1.68
N SER A 385 5.14 5.81 1.03
CA SER A 385 3.82 6.15 1.58
C SER A 385 2.96 4.90 1.78
N TYR A 386 2.85 4.06 0.74
CA TYR A 386 2.07 2.82 0.83
C TYR A 386 2.74 1.76 1.72
N GLU A 387 4.06 1.62 1.66
CA GLU A 387 4.83 0.70 2.52
C GLU A 387 4.55 0.95 4.02
N SER A 388 4.56 2.21 4.44
CA SER A 388 4.24 2.61 5.82
C SER A 388 2.82 2.22 6.26
N VAL A 389 1.83 2.36 5.36
CA VAL A 389 0.43 1.98 5.63
C VAL A 389 0.26 0.46 5.65
N PHE A 390 0.94 -0.28 4.78
CA PHE A 390 0.92 -1.74 4.79
C PHE A 390 1.60 -2.32 6.03
N ASP A 391 2.67 -1.70 6.57
CA ASP A 391 3.31 -2.14 7.82
C ASP A 391 2.31 -2.13 9.00
N ILE A 392 1.62 -1.01 9.18
CA ILE A 392 0.57 -0.81 10.19
C ILE A 392 -0.56 -1.86 10.02
N VAL A 393 -1.04 -2.05 8.79
CA VAL A 393 -2.13 -3.01 8.51
C VAL A 393 -1.70 -4.44 8.82
N PHE A 394 -0.54 -4.89 8.34
CA PHE A 394 -0.11 -6.27 8.55
C PHE A 394 0.31 -6.56 9.99
N ARG A 395 0.85 -5.58 10.73
CA ARG A 395 1.04 -5.71 12.19
C ARG A 395 -0.28 -5.83 12.95
N PHE A 396 -1.31 -5.06 12.57
CA PHE A 396 -2.64 -5.24 13.18
C PHE A 396 -3.24 -6.61 12.86
N LEU A 397 -3.08 -7.12 11.63
CA LEU A 397 -3.52 -8.47 11.26
C LEU A 397 -2.78 -9.56 12.05
N SER A 398 -1.47 -9.41 12.28
CA SER A 398 -0.70 -10.28 13.19
C SER A 398 -1.17 -10.18 14.65
N LEU A 399 -1.57 -8.99 15.12
CA LEU A 399 -2.14 -8.80 16.47
C LEU A 399 -3.51 -9.48 16.60
N GLN A 400 -4.36 -9.42 15.56
CA GLN A 400 -5.63 -10.15 15.53
C GLN A 400 -5.42 -11.67 15.59
N PHE A 401 -4.38 -12.20 14.94
CA PHE A 401 -4.00 -13.62 15.04
C PHE A 401 -3.69 -14.03 16.49
N GLN A 402 -2.89 -13.23 17.21
CA GLN A 402 -2.60 -13.46 18.64
C GLN A 402 -3.89 -13.45 19.49
N CYS A 403 -4.88 -12.63 19.12
CA CYS A 403 -6.20 -12.57 19.75
C CYS A 403 -7.19 -13.63 19.23
N GLN A 404 -6.75 -14.64 18.47
CA GLN A 404 -7.56 -15.71 17.85
C GLN A 404 -8.73 -15.20 16.96
N LYS A 405 -8.56 -14.05 16.31
CA LYS A 405 -9.54 -13.47 15.37
C LYS A 405 -8.95 -13.44 13.97
N PHE A 406 -9.57 -14.13 13.02
CA PHE A 406 -9.02 -14.29 11.66
C PHE A 406 -9.84 -13.57 10.57
N SER A 407 -10.90 -12.86 10.95
CA SER A 407 -11.93 -12.30 10.07
C SER A 407 -11.44 -11.35 8.98
N LEU A 408 -10.37 -10.58 9.21
CA LEU A 408 -9.84 -9.64 8.21
C LEU A 408 -8.80 -10.26 7.28
N LEU A 409 -8.01 -11.22 7.75
CA LEU A 409 -6.99 -11.88 6.93
C LEU A 409 -7.60 -12.94 5.99
N ASP A 410 -8.57 -13.73 6.49
CA ASP A 410 -9.43 -14.60 5.68
C ASP A 410 -10.13 -13.79 4.55
N ARG A 411 -10.66 -12.62 4.90
CA ARG A 411 -11.30 -11.70 3.95
C ARG A 411 -10.31 -11.12 2.94
N ALA A 412 -9.07 -10.81 3.34
CA ALA A 412 -8.02 -10.38 2.43
C ALA A 412 -7.67 -11.48 1.42
N LEU A 413 -7.46 -12.72 1.90
CA LEU A 413 -7.14 -13.88 1.07
C LEU A 413 -8.26 -14.18 0.05
N ARG A 414 -9.53 -14.07 0.44
CA ARG A 414 -10.69 -14.24 -0.45
C ARG A 414 -10.80 -13.21 -1.59
N LEU A 415 -10.09 -12.07 -1.52
CA LEU A 415 -10.04 -11.13 -2.65
C LEU A 415 -9.13 -11.64 -3.78
N ILE A 416 -8.06 -12.37 -3.45
CA ILE A 416 -7.04 -12.83 -4.40
C ILE A 416 -7.58 -13.90 -5.38
N GLY A 417 -8.50 -14.75 -4.91
CA GLY A 417 -9.06 -15.81 -5.74
C GLY A 417 -9.62 -17.01 -4.95
N PRO A 418 -9.75 -18.18 -5.62
CA PRO A 418 -10.25 -19.39 -4.99
C PRO A 418 -9.22 -19.95 -3.97
N PRO A 419 -9.68 -20.59 -2.87
CA PRO A 419 -8.77 -21.07 -1.82
C PRO A 419 -7.60 -21.94 -2.29
N ARG A 420 -7.83 -22.81 -3.29
CA ARG A 420 -6.83 -23.77 -3.81
C ARG A 420 -5.58 -23.14 -4.44
N THR A 421 -5.62 -21.87 -4.81
CA THR A 421 -4.48 -21.16 -5.42
C THR A 421 -4.21 -19.85 -4.66
N VAL A 422 -4.67 -19.75 -3.41
CA VAL A 422 -4.70 -18.46 -2.70
C VAL A 422 -3.30 -18.05 -2.25
N TYR A 423 -2.50 -19.00 -1.79
CA TYR A 423 -1.12 -18.78 -1.36
C TYR A 423 -0.16 -18.58 -2.54
N GLU A 424 -0.29 -19.37 -3.62
CA GLU A 424 0.45 -19.18 -4.88
C GLU A 424 0.33 -17.74 -5.37
N ARG A 425 -0.91 -17.28 -5.56
CA ARG A 425 -1.19 -15.90 -5.97
C ARG A 425 -0.71 -14.89 -4.93
N ALA A 426 -0.96 -15.11 -3.64
CA ALA A 426 -0.46 -14.19 -2.60
C ALA A 426 1.06 -13.99 -2.72
N VAL A 427 1.82 -15.05 -2.97
CA VAL A 427 3.26 -15.01 -3.23
C VAL A 427 3.60 -14.25 -4.52
N GLU A 428 2.85 -14.41 -5.62
CA GLU A 428 3.01 -13.58 -6.82
C GLU A 428 2.80 -12.08 -6.54
N TYR A 429 1.78 -11.72 -5.75
CA TYR A 429 1.53 -10.34 -5.34
C TYR A 429 2.64 -9.81 -4.41
N ILE A 430 3.09 -10.62 -3.43
CA ILE A 430 4.15 -10.27 -2.47
C ILE A 430 5.52 -10.11 -3.16
N LEU A 431 5.81 -10.89 -4.21
CA LEU A 431 7.09 -10.87 -4.92
C LEU A 431 7.00 -10.22 -6.32
N THR A 432 5.94 -9.47 -6.62
CA THR A 432 5.87 -8.60 -7.81
C THR A 432 6.89 -7.46 -7.70
N GLY A 433 7.51 -7.06 -8.80
CA GLY A 433 8.44 -5.92 -8.83
C GLY A 433 9.73 -6.26 -8.09
N LEU A 434 10.49 -7.18 -8.69
CA LEU A 434 11.82 -7.65 -8.28
C LEU A 434 12.59 -8.12 -9.54
N GLY A 435 12.67 -7.26 -10.57
CA GLY A 435 13.25 -7.58 -11.88
C GLY A 435 12.47 -8.55 -12.77
N GLN A 436 11.47 -9.28 -12.25
CA GLN A 436 10.65 -10.19 -13.04
C GLN A 436 9.52 -9.48 -13.81
N ALA A 437 9.38 -9.81 -15.10
CA ALA A 437 8.22 -9.44 -15.90
C ALA A 437 6.94 -10.05 -15.31
N THR A 438 5.83 -9.31 -15.35
CA THR A 438 4.52 -9.81 -14.92
C THR A 438 3.47 -9.63 -16.02
N SER A 439 2.49 -10.54 -16.07
CA SER A 439 1.49 -10.66 -17.15
C SER A 439 0.50 -9.50 -17.28
N SER A 440 0.53 -8.53 -16.38
CA SER A 440 -0.37 -7.37 -16.36
C SER A 440 0.29 -6.20 -15.65
N THR A 441 0.44 -5.05 -16.30
CA THR A 441 0.96 -3.83 -15.65
C THR A 441 0.03 -3.36 -14.53
N PRO A 442 0.47 -3.27 -13.27
CA PRO A 442 -0.32 -2.66 -12.20
C PRO A 442 -0.56 -1.17 -12.47
N TYR A 443 -1.65 -0.63 -11.94
CA TYR A 443 -2.05 0.76 -12.14
C TYR A 443 -2.30 1.46 -10.79
N PRO A 444 -2.14 2.80 -10.72
CA PRO A 444 -2.26 3.54 -9.48
C PRO A 444 -3.66 3.57 -8.88
N CYS A 445 -3.68 3.75 -7.56
CA CYS A 445 -4.89 3.95 -6.75
C CYS A 445 -5.62 5.25 -7.10
N TYR A 446 -4.84 6.31 -7.36
CA TYR A 446 -5.34 7.63 -7.71
C TYR A 446 -4.79 8.08 -9.06
N VAL A 447 -5.65 8.64 -9.91
CA VAL A 447 -5.27 9.17 -11.24
C VAL A 447 -4.13 10.19 -11.15
N ARG A 448 -4.06 10.95 -10.05
CA ARG A 448 -3.00 11.92 -9.77
C ARG A 448 -1.59 11.31 -9.72
N GLU A 449 -1.43 10.10 -9.18
CA GLU A 449 -0.14 9.40 -9.13
C GLU A 449 0.41 9.18 -10.54
N ARG A 450 -0.44 8.82 -11.50
CA ARG A 450 -0.07 8.69 -12.92
C ARG A 450 0.41 10.02 -13.53
N SER A 451 -0.18 11.14 -13.09
CA SER A 451 0.25 12.47 -13.55
C SER A 451 1.60 12.87 -12.96
N LEU A 452 1.82 12.64 -11.66
CA LEU A 452 3.09 12.94 -10.98
C LEU A 452 4.24 12.14 -11.60
N LEU A 453 4.05 10.83 -11.79
CA LEU A 453 5.06 9.96 -12.40
C LEU A 453 5.42 10.34 -13.85
N LYS A 454 4.51 10.97 -14.59
CA LYS A 454 4.80 11.48 -15.95
C LYS A 454 5.63 12.76 -15.93
N HIS A 455 5.48 13.60 -14.91
CA HIS A 455 6.06 14.94 -14.83
C HIS A 455 7.15 15.06 -13.74
N ASP A 456 7.76 13.94 -13.35
CA ASP A 456 8.84 13.91 -12.34
C ASP A 456 10.09 14.66 -12.85
N PRO A 457 10.46 15.81 -12.25
CA PRO A 457 11.52 16.66 -12.77
C PRO A 457 12.92 16.06 -12.60
N LEU A 458 13.10 15.12 -11.67
CA LEU A 458 14.38 14.44 -11.41
C LEU A 458 14.62 13.32 -12.43
N VAL A 459 13.55 12.67 -12.90
CA VAL A 459 13.61 11.69 -13.99
C VAL A 459 13.80 12.38 -15.34
N GLN A 460 13.13 13.53 -15.57
CA GLN A 460 13.25 14.26 -16.83
C GLN A 460 14.61 14.96 -17.02
N ASN A 461 15.21 15.50 -15.95
CA ASN A 461 16.46 16.27 -16.01
C ASN A 461 17.68 15.50 -15.46
N SER A 462 17.80 14.21 -15.80
CA SER A 462 18.79 13.30 -15.23
C SER A 462 20.23 13.53 -15.72
N GLN A 463 20.88 14.61 -15.28
CA GLN A 463 22.24 14.96 -15.70
C GLN A 463 23.35 14.20 -14.94
N CYS A 464 23.13 13.80 -13.69
CA CYS A 464 24.15 13.18 -12.84
C CYS A 464 23.86 11.69 -12.58
N LYS A 465 24.76 10.81 -13.06
CA LYS A 465 24.72 9.36 -12.80
C LYS A 465 25.60 8.97 -11.62
N THR A 466 25.02 8.27 -10.65
CA THR A 466 25.73 7.64 -9.54
C THR A 466 25.11 6.27 -9.23
N PHE A 467 25.94 5.32 -8.82
CA PHE A 467 25.50 4.03 -8.31
C PHE A 467 25.20 4.13 -6.80
N LEU A 468 24.05 3.61 -6.37
CA LEU A 468 23.71 3.42 -4.96
C LEU A 468 23.65 1.92 -4.66
N GLU A 469 24.29 1.51 -3.56
CA GLU A 469 24.28 0.12 -3.07
C GLU A 469 22.90 -0.26 -2.47
N TYR A 470 22.25 0.71 -1.83
CA TYR A 470 20.88 0.59 -1.33
C TYR A 470 19.86 0.64 -2.47
N THR A 471 18.88 -0.29 -2.43
CA THR A 471 17.72 -0.25 -3.32
C THR A 471 16.40 -0.46 -2.57
N ASP A 472 15.33 0.14 -3.08
CA ASP A 472 13.98 0.00 -2.54
C ASP A 472 13.46 -1.44 -2.63
N ASN A 473 13.93 -2.23 -3.61
CA ASN A 473 13.66 -3.66 -3.70
C ASN A 473 14.22 -4.41 -2.49
N GLN A 474 15.48 -4.16 -2.12
CA GLN A 474 16.06 -4.72 -0.89
C GLN A 474 15.33 -4.22 0.36
N HIS A 475 14.99 -2.93 0.44
CA HIS A 475 14.22 -2.38 1.57
C HIS A 475 12.84 -3.04 1.70
N SER A 476 12.14 -3.21 0.58
CA SER A 476 10.79 -3.78 0.52
C SER A 476 10.72 -5.21 1.04
N MET A 477 11.84 -5.95 1.09
CA MET A 477 11.91 -7.27 1.70
C MET A 477 11.44 -7.30 3.15
N ARG A 478 11.60 -6.21 3.91
CA ARG A 478 11.09 -6.10 5.29
C ARG A 478 9.58 -6.28 5.36
N LEU A 479 8.86 -5.58 4.47
CA LEU A 479 7.40 -5.69 4.35
C LEU A 479 7.00 -7.04 3.73
N ARG A 480 7.71 -7.51 2.69
CA ARG A 480 7.42 -8.81 2.04
C ARG A 480 7.57 -9.97 3.04
N PHE A 481 8.63 -9.95 3.85
CA PHE A 481 8.88 -10.88 4.96
C PHE A 481 7.77 -10.81 6.01
N ARG A 482 7.39 -9.60 6.46
CA ARG A 482 6.24 -9.42 7.37
C ARG A 482 4.99 -10.10 6.83
N ILE A 483 4.62 -9.82 5.59
CA ILE A 483 3.39 -10.36 4.98
C ILE A 483 3.46 -11.90 4.92
N ALA A 484 4.60 -12.45 4.49
CA ALA A 484 4.80 -13.90 4.47
C ALA A 484 4.69 -14.53 5.87
N VAL A 485 5.23 -13.90 6.92
CA VAL A 485 5.07 -14.37 8.31
C VAL A 485 3.62 -14.26 8.80
N THR A 486 2.91 -13.16 8.51
CA THR A 486 1.49 -13.01 8.86
C THR A 486 0.63 -14.08 8.17
N LEU A 487 0.93 -14.44 6.92
CA LEU A 487 0.25 -15.52 6.21
C LEU A 487 0.62 -16.90 6.76
N TYR A 488 1.88 -17.15 7.12
CA TYR A 488 2.34 -18.41 7.70
C TYR A 488 1.71 -18.68 9.07
N LEU A 489 1.52 -17.65 9.91
CA LEU A 489 0.77 -17.79 11.15
C LEU A 489 -0.65 -18.34 10.90
N TYR A 490 -1.37 -17.73 9.96
CA TYR A 490 -2.71 -18.15 9.56
C TYR A 490 -2.74 -19.56 8.95
N GLU A 491 -1.81 -19.88 8.05
CA GLU A 491 -1.66 -21.22 7.45
C GLU A 491 -1.38 -22.29 8.52
N LYS A 492 -0.47 -22.02 9.46
CA LYS A 492 -0.14 -22.94 10.55
C LYS A 492 -1.34 -23.20 11.47
N GLY A 493 -2.28 -22.25 11.56
CA GLY A 493 -3.58 -22.45 12.22
C GLY A 493 -4.55 -23.36 11.44
N ALA A 494 -4.35 -23.53 10.13
CA ALA A 494 -5.11 -24.42 9.26
C ALA A 494 -4.42 -25.79 9.01
N GLY A 495 -3.10 -25.88 9.22
CA GLY A 495 -2.32 -27.11 9.10
C GLY A 495 -1.80 -27.44 7.69
N SER A 496 -1.61 -26.43 6.82
CA SER A 496 -1.01 -26.61 5.48
C SER A 496 0.46 -26.14 5.42
N SER A 497 1.09 -26.30 4.25
CA SER A 497 2.42 -25.79 3.89
C SER A 497 2.51 -25.25 2.46
N GLU A 498 1.36 -25.08 1.79
CA GLU A 498 1.20 -24.51 0.45
C GLU A 498 1.92 -23.15 0.28
N LEU A 499 1.83 -22.26 1.27
CA LEU A 499 2.52 -20.97 1.28
C LEU A 499 4.03 -21.12 1.24
N LEU A 500 4.58 -22.02 2.05
CA LEU A 500 6.03 -22.22 2.11
C LEU A 500 6.57 -22.86 0.83
N ILE A 501 5.80 -23.77 0.22
CA ILE A 501 6.14 -24.37 -1.08
C ILE A 501 6.13 -23.30 -2.18
N ALA A 502 5.04 -22.53 -2.30
CA ALA A 502 4.92 -21.45 -3.29
C ALA A 502 5.97 -20.35 -3.08
N LEU A 503 6.24 -19.96 -1.82
CA LEU A 503 7.25 -18.98 -1.47
C LEU A 503 8.65 -19.47 -1.82
N ALA A 504 8.98 -20.73 -1.53
CA ALA A 504 10.26 -21.31 -1.91
C ALA A 504 10.46 -21.33 -3.43
N GLU A 505 9.45 -21.77 -4.18
CA GLU A 505 9.49 -21.80 -5.65
C GLU A 505 9.69 -20.40 -6.25
N LYS A 506 8.93 -19.41 -5.77
CA LYS A 506 9.07 -18.05 -6.27
C LYS A 506 10.39 -17.39 -5.84
N LEU A 507 10.86 -17.60 -4.61
CA LEU A 507 12.16 -17.10 -4.15
C LEU A 507 13.33 -17.63 -4.99
N LEU A 508 13.32 -18.92 -5.39
CA LEU A 508 14.36 -19.49 -6.25
C LEU A 508 14.41 -18.87 -7.65
N THR A 509 13.29 -18.32 -8.15
CA THR A 509 13.28 -17.58 -9.42
C THR A 509 13.85 -16.16 -9.34
N LEU A 510 14.14 -15.63 -8.14
CA LEU A 510 14.70 -14.28 -7.93
C LEU A 510 16.23 -14.30 -7.79
N ASP A 511 16.89 -13.16 -7.98
CA ASP A 511 18.34 -13.04 -7.79
C ASP A 511 18.78 -13.31 -6.35
N PHE A 512 20.00 -13.80 -6.16
CA PHE A 512 20.54 -14.13 -4.82
C PHE A 512 20.49 -12.95 -3.84
N CYS A 513 20.68 -11.72 -4.30
CA CYS A 513 20.58 -10.53 -3.45
C CYS A 513 19.17 -10.35 -2.84
N HIS A 514 18.11 -10.71 -3.57
CA HIS A 514 16.74 -10.65 -3.09
C HIS A 514 16.45 -11.75 -2.04
N LEU A 515 16.92 -12.98 -2.29
CA LEU A 515 16.87 -14.07 -1.29
C LEU A 515 17.64 -13.67 -0.02
N LYS A 516 18.85 -13.13 -0.17
CA LYS A 516 19.69 -12.66 0.93
C LYS A 516 18.97 -11.58 1.74
N SER A 517 18.46 -10.51 1.12
CA SER A 517 17.72 -9.44 1.83
C SER A 517 16.43 -9.93 2.53
N PHE A 518 15.77 -10.97 2.01
CA PHE A 518 14.63 -11.59 2.69
C PHE A 518 15.04 -12.28 4.00
N PHE A 519 16.12 -13.07 3.98
CA PHE A 519 16.65 -13.75 5.18
C PHE A 519 17.39 -12.79 6.13
N ASP A 520 18.07 -11.77 5.62
CA ASP A 520 18.75 -10.71 6.39
C ASP A 520 17.75 -9.78 7.10
N THR A 521 16.45 -9.95 6.86
CA THR A 521 15.40 -9.34 7.70
C THR A 521 15.27 -10.03 9.07
N HIS A 522 15.75 -11.28 9.23
CA HIS A 522 15.60 -12.05 10.48
C HIS A 522 16.12 -11.33 11.74
N PRO A 523 17.32 -10.73 11.79
CA PRO A 523 17.80 -10.01 12.98
C PRO A 523 16.97 -8.76 13.32
N LEU A 524 16.18 -8.25 12.36
CA LEU A 524 15.28 -7.11 12.52
C LEU A 524 13.86 -7.54 12.90
N SER A 525 13.59 -8.84 13.13
CA SER A 525 12.23 -9.34 13.38
C SER A 525 11.55 -8.60 14.54
N GLU A 526 12.23 -8.40 15.67
CA GLU A 526 11.62 -7.72 16.82
C GLU A 526 11.49 -6.21 16.67
N THR A 527 12.38 -5.53 15.91
CA THR A 527 12.17 -4.11 15.56
C THR A 527 11.01 -3.93 14.58
N LEU A 528 10.70 -4.97 13.80
CA LEU A 528 9.47 -5.10 13.03
C LEU A 528 8.26 -5.58 13.87
N GLY A 529 8.41 -5.90 15.15
CA GLY A 529 7.31 -6.41 15.98
C GLY A 529 6.88 -7.85 15.66
N ILE A 530 7.80 -8.66 15.12
CA ILE A 530 7.66 -10.10 14.86
C ILE A 530 8.56 -10.84 15.86
N SER A 531 7.99 -11.63 16.78
CA SER A 531 8.80 -12.38 17.74
C SER A 531 9.68 -13.44 17.04
N PHE A 532 10.91 -13.62 17.53
CA PHE A 532 11.79 -14.71 17.07
C PHE A 532 11.16 -16.11 17.21
N SER A 533 10.26 -16.29 18.19
CA SER A 533 9.45 -17.52 18.36
C SER A 533 8.57 -17.88 17.16
N VAL A 534 8.28 -16.91 16.27
CA VAL A 534 7.57 -17.10 15.00
C VAL A 534 8.55 -17.04 13.83
N ALA A 535 9.43 -16.04 13.80
CA ALA A 535 10.34 -15.79 12.67
C ALA A 535 11.36 -16.92 12.46
N THR A 536 11.92 -17.50 13.53
CA THR A 536 12.90 -18.60 13.41
C THR A 536 12.21 -19.89 12.93
N PRO A 537 11.10 -20.38 13.52
CA PRO A 537 10.42 -21.56 12.98
C PRO A 537 9.80 -21.38 11.59
N PHE A 538 9.57 -20.14 11.13
CA PHE A 538 9.20 -19.84 9.74
C PHE A 538 10.39 -20.04 8.80
N LEU A 539 11.52 -19.36 9.08
CA LEU A 539 12.69 -19.42 8.22
C LEU A 539 13.37 -20.78 8.22
N ASN A 540 13.41 -21.51 9.34
CA ASN A 540 13.99 -22.85 9.37
C ASN A 540 13.21 -23.82 8.46
N HIS A 541 11.88 -23.69 8.39
CA HIS A 541 11.03 -24.50 7.53
C HIS A 541 11.23 -24.14 6.05
N LEU A 542 11.23 -22.83 5.75
CA LEU A 542 11.48 -22.30 4.42
C LEU A 542 12.88 -22.71 3.91
N SER A 543 13.91 -22.65 4.75
CA SER A 543 15.28 -23.09 4.44
C SER A 543 15.33 -24.58 4.09
N SER A 544 14.63 -25.46 4.81
CA SER A 544 14.62 -26.89 4.46
C SER A 544 14.02 -27.09 3.06
N ILE A 545 12.85 -26.51 2.79
CA ILE A 545 12.17 -26.63 1.49
C ILE A 545 13.01 -26.04 0.34
N LEU A 546 13.69 -24.91 0.58
CA LEU A 546 14.62 -24.30 -0.37
C LEU A 546 15.85 -25.19 -0.62
N LEU A 547 16.47 -25.73 0.43
CA LEU A 547 17.65 -26.60 0.32
C LEU A 547 17.32 -27.94 -0.35
N ASP A 548 16.17 -28.54 -0.03
CA ASP A 548 15.68 -29.75 -0.69
C ASP A 548 15.48 -29.51 -2.20
N LYS A 549 14.87 -28.37 -2.58
CA LYS A 549 14.70 -27.96 -3.98
C LYS A 549 16.02 -27.58 -4.69
N LEU A 550 16.99 -26.99 -3.98
CA LEU A 550 18.30 -26.60 -4.54
C LEU A 550 19.23 -27.79 -4.76
N THR A 551 19.25 -28.75 -3.83
CA THR A 551 20.14 -29.92 -3.86
C THR A 551 19.53 -31.14 -4.55
N GLY A 552 18.21 -31.17 -4.75
CA GLY A 552 17.49 -32.37 -5.22
C GLY A 552 17.48 -33.51 -4.20
N LEU A 553 17.83 -33.24 -2.95
CA LEU A 553 17.86 -34.20 -1.84
C LEU A 553 16.65 -34.01 -0.92
N GLN A 554 16.37 -35.02 -0.09
CA GLN A 554 15.41 -34.91 1.02
C GLN A 554 16.19 -34.84 2.33
N LEU A 555 16.67 -33.65 2.68
CA LEU A 555 17.55 -33.40 3.83
C LEU A 555 16.79 -33.40 5.15
N ASN A 556 15.48 -33.08 5.13
CA ASN A 556 14.58 -33.15 6.28
C ASN A 556 15.14 -32.41 7.52
N LEU A 557 15.62 -31.19 7.31
CA LEU A 557 16.31 -30.38 8.32
C LEU A 557 15.33 -29.66 9.28
N TYR A 558 14.07 -29.49 8.86
CA TYR A 558 13.03 -28.93 9.70
C TYR A 558 12.23 -30.00 10.44
N ASP A 559 12.38 -30.02 11.76
CA ASP A 559 11.60 -30.88 12.65
C ASP A 559 11.34 -30.14 13.96
N THR A 560 10.08 -29.85 14.27
CA THR A 560 9.67 -29.14 15.49
C THR A 560 9.74 -29.99 16.76
N THR A 561 9.87 -31.32 16.64
CA THR A 561 9.90 -32.25 17.79
C THR A 561 11.29 -32.45 18.37
N LYS A 562 12.34 -32.26 17.56
CA LYS A 562 13.74 -32.40 17.97
C LYS A 562 14.23 -31.22 18.80
N ASP A 563 15.25 -31.45 19.62
CA ASP A 563 16.00 -30.39 20.28
C ASP A 563 17.02 -29.74 19.32
N ASP A 564 17.55 -28.59 19.71
CA ASP A 564 18.47 -27.82 18.85
C ASP A 564 19.83 -28.51 18.68
N TYR A 565 20.24 -29.37 19.62
CA TYR A 565 21.44 -30.20 19.45
C TYR A 565 21.25 -31.27 18.35
N THR A 566 20.12 -31.99 18.33
CA THR A 566 19.86 -32.96 17.25
C THR A 566 19.70 -32.26 15.91
N ARG A 567 19.05 -31.08 15.86
CA ARG A 567 19.00 -30.24 14.64
C ARG A 567 20.40 -29.84 14.17
N LEU A 568 21.26 -29.39 15.08
CA LEU A 568 22.65 -29.05 14.78
C LEU A 568 23.40 -30.26 14.21
N GLN A 569 23.26 -31.45 14.80
CA GLN A 569 23.88 -32.67 14.24
C GLN A 569 23.33 -33.03 12.84
N GLN A 570 22.04 -32.84 12.56
CA GLN A 570 21.49 -33.00 11.20
C GLN A 570 22.11 -32.00 10.22
N ILE A 571 22.25 -30.73 10.61
CA ILE A 571 22.86 -29.68 9.76
C ILE A 571 24.34 -30.00 9.49
N LEU A 572 25.11 -30.36 10.52
CA LEU A 572 26.52 -30.75 10.40
C LEU A 572 26.69 -31.97 9.50
N SER A 573 25.81 -32.97 9.63
CA SER A 573 25.80 -34.16 8.75
C SER A 573 25.39 -33.83 7.31
N ALA A 574 24.67 -32.75 7.05
CA ALA A 574 24.32 -32.31 5.71
C ALA A 574 25.46 -31.53 5.05
N ILE A 575 26.01 -30.51 5.72
CA ILE A 575 27.11 -29.69 5.16
C ILE A 575 28.43 -30.46 5.00
N THR A 576 28.63 -31.57 5.72
CA THR A 576 29.78 -32.47 5.52
C THR A 576 29.54 -33.58 4.49
N SER A 577 28.36 -33.62 3.85
CA SER A 577 28.00 -34.59 2.83
C SER A 577 28.46 -34.14 1.45
N GLU A 578 29.30 -34.94 0.78
CA GLU A 578 29.72 -34.71 -0.61
C GLU A 578 28.51 -34.59 -1.56
N LYS A 579 27.42 -35.31 -1.30
CA LYS A 579 26.20 -35.31 -2.11
C LYS A 579 25.51 -33.95 -2.22
N VAL A 580 25.62 -33.11 -1.19
CA VAL A 580 25.03 -31.76 -1.21
C VAL A 580 25.69 -30.87 -2.26
N TYR A 581 27.00 -31.02 -2.44
CA TYR A 581 27.78 -30.22 -3.37
C TYR A 581 27.86 -30.86 -4.76
N SER A 582 28.06 -32.19 -4.85
CA SER A 582 28.15 -32.90 -6.12
C SER A 582 26.85 -32.90 -6.92
N ASN A 583 25.68 -32.90 -6.25
CA ASN A 583 24.38 -32.67 -6.92
C ASN A 583 24.23 -31.25 -7.52
N ILE A 584 25.13 -30.31 -7.22
CA ILE A 584 25.12 -28.95 -7.76
C ILE A 584 26.28 -28.74 -8.74
N SER A 585 27.48 -29.29 -8.48
CA SER A 585 28.60 -29.22 -9.41
C SER A 585 28.43 -30.13 -10.64
N ASN A 586 27.65 -31.21 -10.52
CA ASN A 586 27.45 -32.17 -11.60
C ASN A 586 26.10 -31.94 -12.30
N ASP A 587 25.47 -30.77 -12.10
CA ASP A 587 24.23 -30.37 -12.75
C ASP A 587 24.50 -29.66 -14.08
N TYR A 588 24.88 -30.44 -15.10
CA TYR A 588 25.12 -29.95 -16.45
C TYR A 588 23.87 -29.36 -17.13
N SER A 589 22.68 -29.44 -16.52
CA SER A 589 21.44 -28.84 -17.05
C SER A 589 21.36 -27.31 -16.84
N LEU A 590 22.33 -26.72 -16.13
CA LEU A 590 22.38 -25.29 -15.84
C LEU A 590 22.76 -24.47 -17.09
N PRO A 591 22.01 -23.42 -17.47
CA PRO A 591 22.20 -22.73 -18.75
C PRO A 591 23.29 -21.65 -18.75
N SER A 592 23.85 -21.29 -17.59
CA SER A 592 25.00 -20.39 -17.50
C SER A 592 25.69 -20.45 -16.13
N PHE A 593 26.92 -19.94 -16.06
CA PHE A 593 27.65 -19.81 -14.79
C PHE A 593 26.90 -19.00 -13.74
N ASP A 594 26.16 -17.95 -14.11
CA ASP A 594 25.37 -17.18 -13.14
C ASP A 594 24.21 -17.99 -12.53
N HIS A 595 23.64 -18.96 -13.27
CA HIS A 595 22.64 -19.89 -12.72
C HIS A 595 23.28 -20.86 -11.71
N PHE A 596 24.46 -21.41 -12.04
CA PHE A 596 25.26 -22.20 -11.10
C PHE A 596 25.63 -21.38 -9.86
N TRP A 597 26.25 -20.22 -10.03
CA TRP A 597 26.72 -19.36 -8.94
C TRP A 597 25.57 -18.92 -8.02
N LYS A 598 24.40 -18.58 -8.58
CA LYS A 598 23.18 -18.31 -7.81
C LYS A 598 22.72 -19.54 -7.01
N LYS A 599 22.64 -20.73 -7.62
CA LYS A 599 22.24 -21.99 -6.97
C LYS A 599 23.23 -22.36 -5.85
N TRP A 600 24.51 -22.19 -6.10
CA TRP A 600 25.64 -22.43 -5.20
C TRP A 600 25.63 -21.49 -3.98
N GLN A 601 25.64 -20.16 -4.20
CA GLN A 601 25.58 -19.16 -3.13
C GLN A 601 24.31 -19.30 -2.28
N SER A 602 23.15 -19.54 -2.91
CA SER A 602 21.89 -19.76 -2.17
C SER A 602 21.97 -20.96 -1.24
N THR A 603 22.55 -22.07 -1.69
CA THR A 603 22.69 -23.30 -0.89
C THR A 603 23.57 -23.06 0.34
N ILE A 604 24.77 -22.51 0.14
CA ILE A 604 25.71 -22.27 1.25
C ILE A 604 25.13 -21.25 2.25
N PHE A 605 24.53 -20.16 1.76
CA PHE A 605 23.89 -19.14 2.59
C PHE A 605 22.72 -19.68 3.43
N LEU A 606 21.91 -20.60 2.90
CA LEU A 606 20.78 -21.18 3.65
C LEU A 606 21.27 -22.13 4.75
N PHE A 607 22.30 -22.95 4.49
CA PHE A 607 22.96 -23.73 5.53
C PHE A 607 23.62 -22.85 6.60
N GLN A 608 24.31 -21.78 6.18
CA GLN A 608 24.90 -20.77 7.08
C GLN A 608 23.84 -20.14 7.99
N ARG A 609 22.67 -19.79 7.44
CA ARG A 609 21.54 -19.24 8.20
C ARG A 609 20.96 -20.24 9.20
N LEU A 610 20.73 -21.50 8.80
CA LEU A 610 20.29 -22.58 9.69
C LEU A 610 21.28 -22.82 10.84
N LEU A 611 22.58 -22.93 10.52
CA LEU A 611 23.66 -23.10 11.50
C LEU A 611 23.64 -21.96 12.55
N LEU A 612 23.60 -20.70 12.07
CA LEU A 612 23.46 -19.50 12.91
C LEU A 612 22.15 -19.43 13.72
N GLN A 613 21.12 -20.19 13.34
CA GLN A 613 19.85 -20.26 14.07
C GLN A 613 19.86 -21.39 15.12
N THR A 614 20.69 -22.42 14.97
CA THR A 614 20.87 -23.51 15.97
C THR A 614 21.99 -23.27 17.00
N LEU A 615 23.00 -22.44 16.71
CA LEU A 615 24.12 -22.19 17.63
C LEU A 615 23.75 -21.17 18.73
N SER A 616 23.69 -21.60 19.98
CA SER A 616 23.35 -20.76 21.14
C SER A 616 24.50 -19.82 21.55
N TYR A 617 24.17 -18.63 22.08
CA TYR A 617 25.12 -17.74 22.75
C TYR A 617 25.41 -18.15 24.20
N GLU A 618 24.63 -19.07 24.78
CA GLU A 618 24.77 -19.52 26.17
C GLU A 618 25.74 -20.70 26.32
N GLN A 619 26.19 -21.30 25.21
CA GLN A 619 27.18 -22.38 25.20
C GLN A 619 28.59 -21.79 25.25
N ILE A 620 29.26 -21.98 26.38
CA ILE A 620 30.59 -21.43 26.69
C ILE A 620 31.69 -22.10 25.86
N GLU A 621 31.55 -23.41 25.60
CA GLU A 621 32.47 -24.21 24.79
C GLU A 621 31.67 -25.03 23.76
N TYR A 622 32.18 -25.07 22.52
CA TYR A 622 31.66 -25.96 21.48
C TYR A 622 32.64 -27.13 21.26
N PRO A 623 32.15 -28.37 21.12
CA PRO A 623 33.01 -29.51 20.81
C PRO A 623 33.85 -29.31 19.54
N ILE A 624 35.14 -29.69 19.60
CA ILE A 624 36.09 -29.62 18.47
C ILE A 624 35.56 -30.36 17.22
N SER A 625 34.72 -31.39 17.40
CA SER A 625 34.05 -32.09 16.29
C SER A 625 33.17 -31.17 15.43
N ILE A 626 32.66 -30.06 15.96
CA ILE A 626 31.92 -29.04 15.21
C ILE A 626 32.89 -28.26 14.32
N VAL A 627 33.98 -27.73 14.89
CA VAL A 627 35.03 -27.02 14.14
C VAL A 627 35.54 -27.89 12.98
N ASN A 628 35.94 -29.14 13.26
CA ASN A 628 36.39 -30.09 12.24
C ASN A 628 35.32 -30.37 11.16
N SER A 629 34.02 -30.29 11.50
CA SER A 629 32.93 -30.47 10.55
C SER A 629 32.74 -29.24 9.66
N LEU A 630 32.90 -28.03 10.21
CA LEU A 630 32.84 -26.78 9.44
C LEU A 630 34.05 -26.67 8.50
N GLU A 631 35.27 -26.94 8.99
CA GLU A 631 36.49 -26.97 8.16
C GLU A 631 36.39 -27.99 7.02
N LYS A 632 35.84 -29.19 7.29
CA LYS A 632 35.56 -30.18 6.25
C LYS A 632 34.55 -29.66 5.22
N ALA A 633 33.49 -29.00 5.67
CA ALA A 633 32.46 -28.43 4.79
C ALA A 633 33.00 -27.29 3.91
N ASP A 634 33.84 -26.40 4.46
CA ASP A 634 34.51 -25.35 3.70
C ASP A 634 35.54 -25.92 2.70
N GLY A 635 36.22 -27.01 3.06
CA GLY A 635 37.04 -27.81 2.15
C GLY A 635 36.23 -28.40 0.98
N HIS A 636 35.04 -28.95 1.25
CA HIS A 636 34.13 -29.44 0.21
C HIS A 636 33.64 -28.31 -0.70
N ILE A 637 33.24 -27.16 -0.13
CA ILE A 637 32.83 -25.98 -0.88
C ILE A 637 33.93 -25.58 -1.88
N LYS A 638 35.18 -25.49 -1.43
CA LYS A 638 36.29 -25.11 -2.32
C LYS A 638 36.57 -26.16 -3.40
N HIS A 639 36.56 -27.43 -3.04
CA HIS A 639 36.81 -28.55 -3.96
C HIS A 639 35.76 -28.60 -5.07
N PHE A 640 34.48 -28.84 -4.75
CA PHE A 640 33.42 -29.01 -5.74
C PHE A 640 33.16 -27.74 -6.59
N TYR A 641 33.51 -26.55 -6.09
CA TYR A 641 33.49 -25.31 -6.89
C TYR A 641 34.64 -25.23 -7.92
N HIS A 642 35.85 -25.66 -7.56
CA HIS A 642 36.96 -25.72 -8.51
C HIS A 642 36.75 -26.84 -9.55
N ASP A 643 36.29 -28.02 -9.13
CA ASP A 643 35.93 -29.13 -10.00
C ASP A 643 34.81 -28.74 -10.98
N PHE A 644 33.82 -27.94 -10.56
CA PHE A 644 32.83 -27.36 -11.47
C PHE A 644 33.47 -26.51 -12.56
N LEU A 645 34.34 -25.56 -12.18
CA LEU A 645 34.99 -24.66 -13.14
C LEU A 645 35.90 -25.41 -14.12
N ASP A 646 36.66 -26.40 -13.62
CA ASP A 646 37.59 -27.16 -14.45
C ASP A 646 36.90 -28.20 -15.35
N SER A 647 35.71 -28.68 -14.99
CA SER A 647 34.88 -29.54 -15.85
C SER A 647 34.06 -28.78 -16.91
N HIS A 648 33.95 -27.45 -16.81
CA HIS A 648 33.33 -26.58 -17.81
C HIS A 648 34.38 -25.80 -18.63
N TRP A 649 35.67 -26.13 -18.51
CA TRP A 649 36.75 -25.48 -19.27
C TRP A 649 36.66 -25.83 -20.77
N ASP A 650 36.93 -24.84 -21.63
CA ASP A 650 36.86 -24.98 -23.09
C ASP A 650 37.84 -26.01 -23.71
N ASP A 651 38.95 -26.34 -23.02
CA ASP A 651 39.90 -27.40 -23.41
C ASP A 651 39.71 -28.73 -22.64
N ALA A 652 38.59 -28.95 -21.92
CA ALA A 652 38.39 -30.16 -21.12
C ALA A 652 38.08 -31.42 -21.96
N ASP A 653 38.65 -32.58 -21.60
CA ASP A 653 38.39 -33.92 -22.20
C ASP A 653 36.94 -34.45 -21.98
N VAL A 654 36.03 -33.64 -21.42
CA VAL A 654 34.60 -33.95 -21.31
C VAL A 654 33.97 -33.82 -22.69
N GLN A 655 33.05 -34.72 -23.07
CA GLN A 655 32.36 -34.59 -24.35
C GLN A 655 31.47 -33.35 -24.34
N ALA A 656 31.90 -32.31 -25.05
CA ALA A 656 31.25 -31.00 -25.10
C ALA A 656 29.81 -31.01 -25.66
N GLU A 657 29.34 -32.15 -26.17
CA GLU A 657 27.95 -32.36 -26.60
C GLU A 657 26.96 -32.42 -25.41
N ASP A 658 27.43 -32.73 -24.19
CA ASP A 658 26.60 -32.79 -22.96
C ASP A 658 26.58 -31.46 -22.15
N LEU A 659 27.38 -30.45 -22.52
CA LEU A 659 27.51 -29.18 -21.78
C LEU A 659 26.65 -28.06 -22.39
N ASN A 660 25.82 -27.42 -21.57
CA ASN A 660 25.02 -26.25 -21.99
C ASN A 660 25.86 -24.98 -22.24
N PHE A 661 27.03 -24.87 -21.61
CA PHE A 661 27.99 -23.77 -21.81
C PHE A 661 29.41 -24.20 -21.40
N THR A 662 30.42 -23.49 -21.90
CA THR A 662 31.82 -23.62 -21.49
C THR A 662 32.35 -22.29 -20.94
N LEU A 663 33.52 -22.32 -20.32
CA LEU A 663 34.22 -21.18 -19.72
C LEU A 663 35.63 -21.07 -20.28
N SER A 664 36.03 -19.84 -20.63
CA SER A 664 37.42 -19.57 -21.02
C SER A 664 38.39 -19.65 -19.84
N SER A 665 39.65 -19.95 -20.12
CA SER A 665 40.74 -19.91 -19.12
C SER A 665 40.81 -18.58 -18.34
N SER A 666 40.47 -17.45 -19.00
CA SER A 666 40.33 -16.12 -18.36
C SER A 666 39.19 -16.05 -17.35
N GLU A 667 38.01 -16.59 -17.67
CA GLU A 667 36.85 -16.59 -16.78
C GLU A 667 37.08 -17.53 -15.60
N ILE A 668 37.64 -18.72 -15.83
CA ILE A 668 38.04 -19.65 -14.75
C ILE A 668 39.03 -18.98 -13.80
N THR A 669 40.03 -18.27 -14.32
CA THR A 669 41.00 -17.52 -13.50
C THR A 669 40.31 -16.45 -12.66
N GLN A 670 39.36 -15.69 -13.23
CA GLN A 670 38.58 -14.68 -12.51
C GLN A 670 37.62 -15.31 -11.48
N TYR A 671 37.01 -16.45 -11.79
CA TYR A 671 36.01 -17.09 -10.95
C TYR A 671 36.66 -17.87 -9.79
N LYS A 672 37.86 -18.42 -9.98
CA LYS A 672 38.70 -18.96 -8.90
C LYS A 672 39.20 -17.88 -7.91
N GLN A 673 39.12 -16.60 -8.28
CA GLN A 673 39.40 -15.45 -7.39
C GLN A 673 38.16 -14.89 -6.67
N ARG A 674 36.94 -15.38 -6.95
CA ARG A 674 35.73 -14.93 -6.22
C ARG A 674 35.79 -15.38 -4.76
N GLU A 675 35.51 -14.47 -3.85
CA GLU A 675 35.34 -14.77 -2.43
C GLU A 675 34.15 -15.72 -2.23
N MET A 676 34.35 -16.77 -1.43
CA MET A 676 33.36 -17.79 -1.14
C MET A 676 32.83 -17.63 0.28
N ILE A 677 31.55 -17.94 0.50
CA ILE A 677 30.98 -17.97 1.85
C ILE A 677 31.61 -19.15 2.61
N SER A 678 32.22 -18.85 3.76
CA SER A 678 32.90 -19.78 4.66
C SER A 678 32.07 -19.97 5.94
N TYR A 679 31.78 -21.22 6.31
CA TYR A 679 31.09 -21.53 7.56
C TYR A 679 31.99 -21.24 8.77
N MET A 680 33.29 -21.52 8.67
CA MET A 680 34.25 -21.27 9.75
C MET A 680 34.41 -19.79 10.07
N ASP A 681 34.45 -18.90 9.07
CA ASP A 681 34.65 -17.47 9.35
C ASP A 681 33.37 -16.83 9.91
N VAL A 682 32.21 -17.37 9.55
CA VAL A 682 30.92 -17.03 10.16
C VAL A 682 30.82 -17.55 11.61
N PHE A 683 31.36 -18.74 11.89
CA PHE A 683 31.48 -19.26 13.25
C PHE A 683 32.42 -18.39 14.11
N LYS A 684 33.63 -18.10 13.62
CA LYS A 684 34.61 -17.19 14.28
C LYS A 684 34.01 -15.82 14.57
N HIS A 685 33.32 -15.20 13.61
CA HIS A 685 32.69 -13.89 13.79
C HIS A 685 31.63 -13.92 14.90
N ARG A 686 30.90 -15.02 15.09
CA ARG A 686 29.88 -15.13 16.14
C ARG A 686 30.46 -15.57 17.49
N PHE A 687 31.53 -16.35 17.48
CA PHE A 687 32.16 -16.94 18.66
C PHE A 687 33.67 -16.64 18.70
N PRO A 688 34.08 -15.36 18.75
CA PRO A 688 35.49 -14.94 18.62
C PRO A 688 36.40 -15.36 19.79
N ASN A 689 35.84 -15.95 20.84
CA ASN A 689 36.55 -16.39 22.05
C ASN A 689 36.72 -17.92 22.13
N ILE A 690 36.32 -18.66 21.08
CA ILE A 690 36.26 -20.15 21.07
C ILE A 690 37.28 -20.75 20.07
N VAL A 691 38.08 -19.93 19.39
CA VAL A 691 39.04 -20.29 18.34
C VAL A 691 40.40 -19.67 18.63
#